data_AF-A0A672FN80-F1
#
_entry.id   AF-A0A672FN80-F1
#
_cell.length_a   1.000
_cell.length_b   1.000
_cell.length_c   1.000
_cell.angle_alpha   90.00
_cell.angle_beta   90.00
_cell.angle_gamma   90.00
#
_symmetry.space_group_name_H-M   'P 1'
#
loop_
_entity.id
_entity.type
_entity.pdbx_description
1 polymer ?
#
loop_
_entity_poly.entity_id
_entity_poly.type
_entity_poly.pdbx_seq_one_letter_code
_entity_poly.pdbx_strand_id
1 'polypeptide(L)'
;MEPSSGCRCNSCRDKKVKFTFRDIVKTSADMLFVEHIDMCQNINKPTHYTTEYDTNNLVVRRGQEFIIRVTFSRLLTQQDDFQLEFLIGPNPSHNKGSLVVVTFNTRHGGPWSGRVINMEGPSAVLGITPSPNAIVGKFRTYVAILVGGEMQRTKRDQSTDLYLLFNAWCPEDPVFLPNEEERREYVLNDMGIIYQGNASTVTPRSWMYGQFEKGILDACIYILDSSRMPIFNRGNVIKLVRKGSAMINSQDDNGVLVGNWSNDYSMGTRPTAWTGSVKILLKYANTGVPVCFAQCWVFAGVFNTFLRCFGIPSRVITNFSSAHDNTGNLKTDLIFNMDGTPDRRNTRDSIWNYHCWNEVNMVRYDLPPGYGGWQVVDATPQETSDGHYRCGPASVNAIKKGLLCHPFDAGFVLLRLVNSDVVFLKRDKYGTLTPFKVDTTHVGQALYTKAVGSNAPVNVTQTYKYPEGELKPCLLGADMKVEVAFQNHGNTPTSVEAHMEVSTIFYTGAIANHFKDQDFVVDIQPGGSECPYVPSNLIPSCSVPSNLVQSQSSPISSHPVTSLPVLPHPIHSIVAYPIPSHPVPSHPVLSCPTQSSPVQYISCSVASSPIPPVLSNPVQSVLSCSILSCPVLSSPVPSHPVRSRPVPSCSIPSRPVLSSLFVD
;
A
#
# COMPACT_ATOMS: atom_id res chain seq x y z
N MET A 1 -60.41 80.50 44.17
CA MET A 1 -61.17 80.49 42.92
C MET A 1 -62.01 79.22 42.89
N GLU A 2 -63.21 79.33 42.33
CA GLU A 2 -64.29 78.33 42.28
C GLU A 2 -64.32 77.59 40.91
N PRO A 3 -65.21 76.60 40.65
CA PRO A 3 -65.98 75.72 41.56
C PRO A 3 -66.12 74.22 41.10
N SER A 4 -66.87 73.45 41.90
CA SER A 4 -67.90 72.44 41.51
C SER A 4 -67.60 71.12 40.75
N SER A 5 -67.84 70.02 41.48
CA SER A 5 -68.74 68.86 41.15
C SER A 5 -68.46 67.88 39.99
N GLY A 6 -68.62 66.58 40.31
CA GLY A 6 -68.82 65.46 39.35
C GLY A 6 -69.02 64.14 40.11
N CYS A 7 -69.87 63.20 39.65
CA CYS A 7 -70.23 61.99 40.43
C CYS A 7 -70.63 60.78 39.57
N ARG A 8 -70.12 59.58 39.92
CA ARG A 8 -70.36 58.25 39.29
C ARG A 8 -69.78 58.13 37.85
N CYS A 9 -69.60 56.95 37.25
CA CYS A 9 -70.12 55.60 37.55
C CYS A 9 -69.19 54.43 37.13
N ASN A 10 -69.49 53.24 37.66
CA ASN A 10 -69.05 51.87 37.32
C ASN A 10 -68.23 51.61 36.03
N SER A 11 -67.12 50.85 36.13
CA SER A 11 -67.03 49.47 35.59
C SER A 11 -65.60 48.90 35.61
N CYS A 12 -65.39 47.77 36.31
CA CYS A 12 -64.71 46.55 35.82
C CYS A 12 -64.52 45.57 37.00
N ARG A 13 -64.92 44.29 36.83
CA ARG A 13 -64.75 43.25 37.86
C ARG A 13 -63.48 42.43 37.62
N ASP A 14 -62.82 42.03 38.70
CA ASP A 14 -61.75 41.04 38.67
C ASP A 14 -62.12 39.77 37.88
N LYS A 15 -61.28 39.42 36.91
CA LYS A 15 -61.16 38.04 36.41
C LYS A 15 -59.73 37.57 36.63
N LYS A 16 -59.48 36.93 37.77
CA LYS A 16 -58.21 36.24 38.05
C LYS A 16 -58.04 35.07 37.08
N VAL A 17 -57.32 35.29 35.98
CA VAL A 17 -56.92 34.23 35.05
C VAL A 17 -55.93 33.30 35.75
N LYS A 18 -56.36 32.08 36.08
CA LYS A 18 -55.45 31.01 36.49
C LYS A 18 -54.65 30.57 35.26
N PHE A 19 -53.40 31.04 35.16
CA PHE A 19 -52.41 30.40 34.31
C PHE A 19 -52.01 29.06 34.95
N THR A 20 -52.74 28.00 34.63
CA THR A 20 -52.22 26.65 34.81
C THR A 20 -51.11 26.45 33.79
N PHE A 21 -49.87 26.35 34.25
CA PHE A 21 -48.83 25.66 33.49
C PHE A 21 -49.34 24.25 33.22
N ARG A 22 -49.72 23.99 31.97
CA ARG A 22 -49.74 22.62 31.46
C ARG A 22 -48.29 22.32 31.11
N ASP A 23 -47.60 21.63 32.01
CA ASP A 23 -46.43 20.88 31.61
C ASP A 23 -46.87 19.94 30.49
N ILE A 24 -46.41 20.21 29.26
CA ILE A 24 -46.63 19.31 28.14
C ILE A 24 -45.66 18.15 28.34
N VAL A 25 -46.03 17.26 29.25
CA VAL A 25 -45.53 15.89 29.30
C VAL A 25 -45.92 15.27 27.97
N LYS A 26 -45.03 15.34 26.98
CA LYS A 26 -45.14 14.54 25.77
C LYS A 26 -45.23 13.09 26.21
N THR A 27 -46.42 12.51 26.08
CA THR A 27 -46.63 11.08 26.26
C THR A 27 -45.69 10.34 25.30
N SER A 28 -45.21 9.15 25.71
CA SER A 28 -44.23 8.39 24.93
C SER A 28 -44.72 8.02 23.51
N ALA A 29 -46.02 8.14 23.23
CA ALA A 29 -46.62 7.96 21.92
C ALA A 29 -46.29 9.07 20.89
N ASP A 30 -45.96 10.31 21.32
CA ASP A 30 -45.63 11.42 20.41
C ASP A 30 -44.15 11.42 19.96
N MET A 31 -43.30 10.63 20.65
CA MET A 31 -41.86 10.57 20.36
C MET A 31 -41.60 9.74 19.10
N LEU A 32 -40.92 10.34 18.14
CA LEU A 32 -40.50 9.66 16.92
C LEU A 32 -39.32 8.72 17.24
N PHE A 33 -39.47 7.44 16.91
CA PHE A 33 -38.40 6.45 16.97
C PHE A 33 -38.39 5.60 15.70
N VAL A 34 -37.30 4.87 15.46
CA VAL A 34 -37.20 3.91 14.34
C VAL A 34 -37.70 2.55 14.81
N GLU A 35 -38.62 1.97 14.04
CA GLU A 35 -39.12 0.62 14.25
C GLU A 35 -38.30 -0.41 13.47
N HIS A 36 -37.96 -0.10 12.22
CA HIS A 36 -37.27 -1.01 11.31
C HIS A 36 -36.36 -0.27 10.32
N ILE A 37 -35.26 -0.92 9.91
CA ILE A 37 -34.32 -0.45 8.89
C ILE A 37 -34.16 -1.59 7.87
N ASP A 38 -34.75 -1.44 6.70
CA ASP A 38 -34.50 -2.35 5.57
C ASP A 38 -33.34 -1.79 4.73
N MET A 39 -32.26 -2.57 4.62
CA MET A 39 -31.09 -2.26 3.79
C MET A 39 -31.31 -2.61 2.30
N CYS A 40 -32.54 -2.93 1.90
CA CYS A 40 -33.03 -3.14 0.53
C CYS A 40 -32.11 -4.05 -0.32
N GLN A 41 -31.55 -5.10 0.27
CA GLN A 41 -30.45 -5.88 -0.32
C GLN A 41 -30.79 -6.47 -1.71
N ASN A 42 -32.06 -6.86 -1.91
CA ASN A 42 -32.57 -7.41 -3.16
C ASN A 42 -32.51 -6.41 -4.33
N ILE A 43 -32.50 -5.10 -4.04
CA ILE A 43 -32.38 -4.02 -5.02
C ILE A 43 -30.90 -3.61 -5.17
N ASN A 44 -30.19 -3.48 -4.05
CA ASN A 44 -28.83 -2.95 -4.02
C ASN A 44 -27.76 -3.94 -4.49
N LYS A 45 -27.83 -5.23 -4.12
CA LYS A 45 -26.78 -6.20 -4.49
C LYS A 45 -26.66 -6.40 -6.02
N PRO A 46 -27.76 -6.46 -6.80
CA PRO A 46 -27.68 -6.49 -8.26
C PRO A 46 -27.08 -5.22 -8.88
N THR A 47 -27.48 -4.03 -8.43
CA THR A 47 -27.01 -2.77 -9.03
C THR A 47 -25.53 -2.48 -8.73
N HIS A 48 -25.02 -2.94 -7.58
CA HIS A 48 -23.60 -2.78 -7.20
C HIS A 48 -22.68 -3.94 -7.66
N TYR A 49 -23.18 -4.94 -8.40
CA TYR A 49 -22.41 -6.14 -8.76
C TYR A 49 -21.83 -6.84 -7.51
N THR A 50 -22.70 -7.11 -6.53
CA THR A 50 -22.35 -7.75 -5.23
C THR A 50 -23.31 -8.88 -4.84
N THR A 51 -24.18 -9.35 -5.76
CA THR A 51 -25.13 -10.46 -5.54
C THR A 51 -24.45 -11.77 -5.11
N GLU A 52 -23.26 -12.05 -5.62
CA GLU A 52 -22.58 -13.35 -5.45
C GLU A 52 -22.01 -13.56 -4.04
N TYR A 53 -21.75 -12.50 -3.25
CA TYR A 53 -21.19 -12.61 -1.90
C TYR A 53 -22.17 -13.32 -0.93
N ASP A 54 -21.80 -14.51 -0.42
CA ASP A 54 -22.53 -15.20 0.66
C ASP A 54 -22.31 -14.48 2.00
N THR A 55 -23.12 -13.44 2.19
CA THR A 55 -23.24 -12.71 3.46
C THR A 55 -24.66 -12.17 3.63
N ASN A 56 -25.15 -12.27 4.87
CA ASN A 56 -26.49 -11.80 5.27
C ASN A 56 -26.60 -10.26 5.29
N ASN A 57 -25.49 -9.55 5.15
CA ASN A 57 -25.39 -8.10 5.28
C ASN A 57 -25.32 -7.40 3.90
N LEU A 58 -25.58 -6.10 3.87
CA LEU A 58 -25.49 -5.33 2.63
C LEU A 58 -24.01 -5.13 2.22
N VAL A 59 -23.71 -5.41 0.96
CA VAL A 59 -22.42 -5.14 0.32
C VAL A 59 -22.65 -4.20 -0.86
N VAL A 60 -21.97 -3.05 -0.86
CA VAL A 60 -22.06 -2.01 -1.89
C VAL A 60 -20.67 -1.49 -2.27
N ARG A 61 -20.61 -0.72 -3.35
CA ARG A 61 -19.37 -0.11 -3.87
C ARG A 61 -19.45 1.41 -3.74
N ARG A 62 -18.32 2.04 -3.43
CA ARG A 62 -18.24 3.50 -3.27
C ARG A 62 -18.45 4.26 -4.59
N GLY A 63 -18.80 5.55 -4.51
CA GLY A 63 -19.10 6.38 -5.69
C GLY A 63 -20.45 6.09 -6.37
N GLN A 64 -21.26 5.17 -5.83
CA GLN A 64 -22.54 4.75 -6.42
C GLN A 64 -23.66 4.79 -5.36
N GLU A 65 -24.86 5.21 -5.76
CA GLU A 65 -26.00 5.29 -4.85
C GLU A 65 -26.57 3.92 -4.49
N PHE A 66 -26.88 3.72 -3.21
CA PHE A 66 -27.66 2.59 -2.69
C PHE A 66 -28.88 3.08 -1.89
N ILE A 67 -29.90 2.24 -1.78
CA ILE A 67 -31.19 2.59 -1.17
C ILE A 67 -31.32 1.98 0.24
N ILE A 68 -31.82 2.74 1.20
CA ILE A 68 -32.27 2.25 2.52
C ILE A 68 -33.72 2.69 2.74
N ARG A 69 -34.54 1.82 3.33
CA ARG A 69 -35.89 2.14 3.79
C ARG A 69 -35.90 2.16 5.33
N VAL A 70 -36.26 3.31 5.90
CA VAL A 70 -36.37 3.50 7.36
C VAL A 70 -37.84 3.68 7.72
N THR A 71 -38.36 2.82 8.60
CA THR A 71 -39.74 2.88 9.10
C THR A 71 -39.74 3.47 10.51
N PHE A 72 -40.51 4.53 10.69
CA PHE A 72 -40.64 5.26 11.95
C PHE A 72 -41.97 4.95 12.66
N SER A 73 -42.06 5.25 13.96
CA SER A 73 -43.25 5.03 14.79
C SER A 73 -44.48 5.86 14.40
N ARG A 74 -44.30 6.92 13.59
CA ARG A 74 -45.38 7.75 13.05
C ARG A 74 -44.95 8.46 11.76
N LEU A 75 -45.90 9.12 11.11
CA LEU A 75 -45.62 10.02 9.99
C LEU A 75 -44.59 11.10 10.38
N LEU A 76 -43.66 11.39 9.47
CA LEU A 76 -42.72 12.50 9.58
C LEU A 76 -43.44 13.83 9.36
N THR A 77 -43.12 14.83 10.18
CA THR A 77 -43.59 16.21 10.04
C THR A 77 -42.43 17.14 9.69
N GLN A 78 -42.72 18.37 9.26
CA GLN A 78 -41.68 19.38 8.97
C GLN A 78 -40.84 19.81 10.19
N GLN A 79 -41.19 19.37 11.40
CA GLN A 79 -40.42 19.62 12.62
C GLN A 79 -39.51 18.44 13.01
N ASP A 80 -39.69 17.27 12.39
CA ASP A 80 -38.87 16.09 12.64
C ASP A 80 -37.63 16.13 11.73
N ASP A 81 -36.45 15.95 12.32
CA ASP A 81 -35.18 15.84 11.57
C ASP A 81 -34.43 14.57 11.98
N PHE A 82 -33.78 13.94 11.01
CA PHE A 82 -33.01 12.73 11.20
C PHE A 82 -31.81 12.67 10.26
N GLN A 83 -30.81 11.89 10.65
CA GLN A 83 -29.61 11.62 9.87
C GLN A 83 -29.24 10.13 9.96
N LEU A 84 -28.58 9.62 8.93
CA LEU A 84 -27.90 8.33 9.01
C LEU A 84 -26.46 8.53 9.45
N GLU A 85 -25.95 7.62 10.28
CA GLU A 85 -24.56 7.63 10.72
C GLU A 85 -23.89 6.29 10.43
N PHE A 86 -22.74 6.33 9.77
CA PHE A 86 -21.93 5.17 9.41
C PHE A 86 -20.59 5.23 10.17
N LEU A 87 -20.35 4.24 11.04
CA LEU A 87 -19.21 4.25 11.97
C LEU A 87 -18.30 3.03 11.81
N ILE A 88 -17.07 3.25 11.35
CA ILE A 88 -16.05 2.21 11.09
C ILE A 88 -14.88 2.28 12.08
N GLY A 89 -14.40 1.11 12.53
CA GLY A 89 -13.29 0.98 13.47
C GLY A 89 -13.61 1.31 14.94
N PRO A 90 -12.64 1.18 15.86
CA PRO A 90 -12.87 1.32 17.31
C PRO A 90 -13.14 2.77 17.73
N ASN A 91 -12.40 3.73 17.18
CA ASN A 91 -12.46 5.15 17.54
C ASN A 91 -12.88 6.00 16.30
N PRO A 92 -14.18 5.99 15.94
CA PRO A 92 -14.71 6.70 14.77
C PRO A 92 -14.70 8.22 14.99
N SER A 93 -14.39 9.00 13.95
CA SER A 93 -14.26 10.46 14.02
C SER A 93 -14.44 11.11 12.63
N HIS A 94 -15.13 12.27 12.58
CA HIS A 94 -15.35 13.04 11.35
C HIS A 94 -14.03 13.40 10.65
N ASN A 95 -13.06 13.95 11.40
CA ASN A 95 -11.76 14.39 10.87
C ASN A 95 -10.90 13.24 10.30
N LYS A 96 -11.31 11.98 10.52
CA LYS A 96 -10.65 10.76 10.00
C LYS A 96 -11.50 10.03 8.95
N GLY A 97 -12.65 10.59 8.57
CA GLY A 97 -13.63 9.95 7.67
C GLY A 97 -14.28 8.68 8.23
N SER A 98 -14.06 8.35 9.51
CA SER A 98 -14.50 7.08 10.12
C SER A 98 -15.79 7.18 10.93
N LEU A 99 -16.29 8.41 11.13
CA LEU A 99 -17.69 8.72 11.39
C LEU A 99 -18.18 9.55 10.20
N VAL A 100 -19.11 9.01 9.43
CA VAL A 100 -19.79 9.70 8.33
C VAL A 100 -21.24 9.93 8.73
N VAL A 101 -21.74 11.15 8.51
CA VAL A 101 -23.12 11.53 8.79
C VAL A 101 -23.77 11.98 7.48
N VAL A 102 -24.93 11.43 7.16
CA VAL A 102 -25.71 11.73 5.96
C VAL A 102 -27.02 12.39 6.38
N THR A 103 -27.18 13.64 5.97
CA THR A 103 -28.38 14.46 6.18
C THR A 103 -29.24 14.45 4.90
N PHE A 104 -30.55 14.67 5.08
CA PHE A 104 -31.53 14.69 3.99
C PHE A 104 -32.25 16.04 3.81
N ASN A 105 -32.11 16.92 4.81
CA ASN A 105 -32.62 18.29 4.83
C ASN A 105 -31.48 19.29 4.54
N THR A 106 -31.77 20.60 4.61
CA THR A 106 -30.83 21.71 4.33
C THR A 106 -29.59 21.81 5.26
N ARG A 107 -29.38 20.84 6.14
CA ARG A 107 -28.18 20.72 6.97
C ARG A 107 -27.00 20.23 6.13
N HIS A 108 -25.87 20.94 6.16
CA HIS A 108 -24.63 20.49 5.53
C HIS A 108 -24.22 19.11 6.06
N GLY A 109 -24.27 18.10 5.18
CA GLY A 109 -23.91 16.72 5.49
C GLY A 109 -22.39 16.47 5.47
N GLY A 110 -22.02 15.21 5.70
CA GLY A 110 -20.66 14.74 5.50
C GLY A 110 -20.29 14.55 4.02
N PRO A 111 -19.17 13.86 3.72
CA PRO A 111 -18.69 13.61 2.36
C PRO A 111 -19.53 12.60 1.56
N TRP A 112 -20.67 12.13 2.09
CA TRP A 112 -21.62 11.24 1.41
C TRP A 112 -22.94 12.00 1.29
N SER A 113 -23.53 12.03 0.10
CA SER A 113 -24.82 12.72 -0.11
C SER A 113 -25.99 11.80 0.22
N GLY A 114 -27.07 12.40 0.70
CA GLY A 114 -28.36 11.75 0.94
C GLY A 114 -29.48 12.45 0.19
N ARG A 115 -30.44 11.68 -0.35
CA ARG A 115 -31.70 12.20 -0.87
C ARG A 115 -32.88 11.37 -0.36
N VAL A 116 -34.02 12.01 -0.12
CA VAL A 116 -35.29 11.28 0.03
C VAL A 116 -35.79 10.94 -1.38
N ILE A 117 -36.02 9.66 -1.65
CA ILE A 117 -36.55 9.16 -2.92
C ILE A 117 -38.09 9.12 -2.86
N ASN A 118 -38.65 8.62 -1.76
CA ASN A 118 -40.09 8.59 -1.53
C ASN A 118 -40.42 8.62 -0.02
N MET A 119 -41.66 9.00 0.33
CA MET A 119 -42.23 8.84 1.67
C MET A 119 -43.54 8.05 1.57
N GLU A 120 -43.54 6.82 2.06
CA GLU A 120 -44.63 5.87 1.99
C GLU A 120 -45.23 5.70 3.40
N GLY A 121 -46.13 6.61 3.75
CA GLY A 121 -46.69 6.71 5.10
C GLY A 121 -45.58 6.95 6.14
N PRO A 122 -45.41 6.07 7.15
CA PRO A 122 -44.35 6.20 8.15
C PRO A 122 -42.98 5.70 7.68
N SER A 123 -42.82 5.26 6.43
CA SER A 123 -41.54 4.80 5.87
C SER A 123 -40.92 5.82 4.92
N ALA A 124 -39.68 6.23 5.17
CA ALA A 124 -38.89 7.00 4.24
C ALA A 124 -37.98 6.08 3.41
N VAL A 125 -37.98 6.26 2.09
CA VAL A 125 -37.06 5.60 1.16
C VAL A 125 -35.95 6.59 0.82
N LEU A 126 -34.71 6.22 1.11
CA LEU A 126 -33.54 7.10 1.13
C LEU A 126 -32.51 6.60 0.12
N GLY A 127 -32.00 7.48 -0.73
CA GLY A 127 -30.80 7.25 -1.54
C GLY A 127 -29.57 7.79 -0.82
N ILE A 128 -28.51 6.99 -0.72
CA ILE A 128 -27.23 7.37 -0.11
C ILE A 128 -26.12 7.12 -1.12
N THR A 129 -25.32 8.14 -1.44
CA THR A 129 -24.16 8.01 -2.33
C THR A 129 -22.86 8.21 -1.56
N PRO A 130 -22.06 7.15 -1.31
CA PRO A 130 -20.73 7.27 -0.73
C PRO A 130 -19.76 7.98 -1.67
N SER A 131 -18.88 8.82 -1.14
CA SER A 131 -17.78 9.42 -1.91
C SER A 131 -16.96 8.34 -2.65
N PRO A 132 -16.51 8.57 -3.90
CA PRO A 132 -15.54 7.71 -4.58
C PRO A 132 -14.22 7.52 -3.80
N ASN A 133 -13.89 8.42 -2.86
CA ASN A 133 -12.73 8.31 -1.98
C ASN A 133 -13.04 7.74 -0.58
N ALA A 134 -14.24 7.17 -0.37
CA ALA A 134 -14.65 6.63 0.91
C ALA A 134 -13.76 5.47 1.39
N ILE A 135 -13.69 5.30 2.72
CA ILE A 135 -12.97 4.23 3.39
C ILE A 135 -13.61 2.88 3.06
N VAL A 136 -12.80 1.89 2.67
CA VAL A 136 -13.25 0.52 2.39
C VAL A 136 -13.22 -0.34 3.65
N GLY A 137 -14.24 -1.17 3.84
CA GLY A 137 -14.42 -2.06 4.99
C GLY A 137 -15.86 -2.12 5.52
N LYS A 138 -16.02 -2.61 6.75
CA LYS A 138 -17.31 -2.83 7.42
C LYS A 138 -17.69 -1.66 8.32
N PHE A 139 -18.80 -1.00 7.99
CA PHE A 139 -19.41 0.09 8.75
C PHE A 139 -20.59 -0.42 9.56
N ARG A 140 -20.77 0.17 10.75
CA ARG A 140 -21.98 0.01 11.56
C ARG A 140 -22.94 1.14 11.21
N THR A 141 -24.17 0.81 10.85
CA THR A 141 -25.21 1.78 10.48
C THR A 141 -26.08 2.13 11.68
N TYR A 142 -26.38 3.42 11.85
CA TYR A 142 -27.31 3.94 12.85
C TYR A 142 -28.21 4.99 12.21
N VAL A 143 -29.42 5.16 12.76
CA VAL A 143 -30.24 6.36 12.52
C VAL A 143 -30.12 7.22 13.78
N ALA A 144 -29.99 8.54 13.63
CA ALA A 144 -30.14 9.47 14.74
C ALA A 144 -31.29 10.44 14.45
N ILE A 145 -32.18 10.63 15.43
CA ILE A 145 -33.38 11.46 15.34
C ILE A 145 -33.23 12.64 16.31
N LEU A 146 -33.66 13.83 15.89
CA LEU A 146 -33.73 15.01 16.74
C LEU A 146 -34.88 14.89 17.75
N VAL A 147 -34.56 14.63 19.03
CA VAL A 147 -35.54 14.50 20.12
C VAL A 147 -35.18 15.47 21.24
N GLY A 148 -36.07 16.44 21.50
CA GLY A 148 -35.89 17.42 22.58
C GLY A 148 -34.77 18.45 22.37
N GLY A 149 -34.14 18.46 21.19
CA GLY A 149 -32.99 19.32 20.86
C GLY A 149 -31.67 18.56 20.71
N GLU A 150 -31.62 17.30 21.15
CA GLU A 150 -30.45 16.42 20.99
C GLU A 150 -30.68 15.33 19.92
N MET A 151 -29.60 14.84 19.31
CA MET A 151 -29.67 13.73 18.35
C MET A 151 -29.57 12.38 19.08
N GLN A 152 -30.69 11.67 19.20
CA GLN A 152 -30.75 10.34 19.82
C GLN A 152 -30.53 9.25 18.79
N ARG A 153 -29.50 8.41 18.99
CA ARG A 153 -29.14 7.29 18.10
C ARG A 153 -29.98 6.04 18.39
N THR A 154 -30.24 5.25 17.35
CA THR A 154 -30.75 3.88 17.47
C THR A 154 -29.80 2.99 18.28
N LYS A 155 -30.33 1.90 18.83
CA LYS A 155 -29.52 0.82 19.41
C LYS A 155 -28.65 0.18 18.32
N ARG A 156 -27.54 -0.46 18.73
CA ARG A 156 -26.67 -1.23 17.85
C ARG A 156 -27.38 -2.51 17.38
N ASP A 157 -27.78 -2.53 16.11
CA ASP A 157 -28.17 -3.74 15.37
C ASP A 157 -26.98 -4.21 14.52
N GLN A 158 -26.78 -5.52 14.38
CA GLN A 158 -25.73 -6.11 13.53
C GLN A 158 -26.22 -6.43 12.10
N SER A 159 -27.53 -6.57 11.89
CA SER A 159 -28.13 -6.88 10.58
C SER A 159 -28.06 -5.71 9.59
N THR A 160 -27.88 -4.49 10.11
CA THR A 160 -27.69 -3.26 9.35
C THR A 160 -26.22 -2.94 9.05
N ASP A 161 -25.29 -3.88 9.28
CA ASP A 161 -23.88 -3.70 8.91
C ASP A 161 -23.73 -3.56 7.38
N LEU A 162 -22.87 -2.62 6.99
CA LEU A 162 -22.64 -2.24 5.61
C LEU A 162 -21.18 -2.49 5.23
N TYR A 163 -20.94 -3.33 4.23
CA TYR A 163 -19.64 -3.52 3.63
C TYR A 163 -19.50 -2.58 2.43
N LEU A 164 -18.56 -1.65 2.49
CA LEU A 164 -18.27 -0.71 1.42
C LEU A 164 -16.96 -1.10 0.74
N LEU A 165 -17.02 -1.38 -0.56
CA LEU A 165 -15.92 -1.87 -1.40
C LEU A 165 -15.43 -0.82 -2.41
N PHE A 166 -14.28 -1.08 -3.05
CA PHE A 166 -13.82 -0.33 -4.22
C PHE A 166 -14.75 -0.59 -5.43
N ASN A 167 -14.80 0.39 -6.35
CA ASN A 167 -15.73 0.40 -7.46
C ASN A 167 -15.07 0.51 -8.84
N ALA A 168 -14.80 -0.64 -9.47
CA ALA A 168 -14.29 -0.67 -10.85
C ALA A 168 -15.26 -0.10 -11.91
N TRP A 169 -16.53 0.15 -11.58
CA TRP A 169 -17.55 0.71 -12.48
C TRP A 169 -17.73 2.23 -12.35
N CYS A 170 -17.18 2.87 -11.31
CA CYS A 170 -17.27 4.32 -11.07
C CYS A 170 -16.05 5.04 -11.67
N PRO A 171 -16.19 5.92 -12.68
CA PRO A 171 -15.07 6.65 -13.30
C PRO A 171 -14.20 7.47 -12.34
N GLU A 172 -14.77 7.89 -11.22
CA GLU A 172 -14.14 8.71 -10.19
C GLU A 172 -13.38 7.88 -9.14
N ASP A 173 -13.50 6.54 -9.14
CA ASP A 173 -12.74 5.65 -8.26
C ASP A 173 -11.34 5.38 -8.86
N PRO A 174 -10.24 5.55 -8.11
CA PRO A 174 -8.89 5.13 -8.50
C PRO A 174 -8.71 3.69 -9.03
N VAL A 175 -9.69 2.79 -8.91
CA VAL A 175 -9.67 1.44 -9.53
C VAL A 175 -10.58 1.27 -10.75
N PHE A 176 -11.09 2.36 -11.32
CA PHE A 176 -11.96 2.31 -12.50
C PHE A 176 -11.33 1.52 -13.65
N LEU A 177 -12.13 0.64 -14.25
CA LEU A 177 -11.75 -0.13 -15.42
C LEU A 177 -12.84 0.01 -16.49
N PRO A 178 -12.59 0.64 -17.65
CA PRO A 178 -13.65 0.98 -18.60
C PRO A 178 -14.23 -0.24 -19.34
N ASN A 179 -13.44 -1.29 -19.55
CA ASN A 179 -13.89 -2.49 -20.27
C ASN A 179 -14.69 -3.44 -19.35
N GLU A 180 -15.95 -3.67 -19.70
CA GLU A 180 -16.88 -4.54 -18.96
C GLU A 180 -16.45 -6.02 -18.96
N GLU A 181 -15.84 -6.53 -20.03
CA GLU A 181 -15.34 -7.91 -20.10
C GLU A 181 -14.13 -8.09 -19.17
N GLU A 182 -13.24 -7.09 -19.12
CA GLU A 182 -12.12 -7.07 -18.17
C GLU A 182 -12.60 -6.94 -16.72
N ARG A 183 -13.67 -6.16 -16.44
CA ARG A 183 -14.27 -6.14 -15.09
C ARG A 183 -14.82 -7.50 -14.69
N ARG A 184 -15.48 -8.22 -15.61
CA ARG A 184 -15.95 -9.58 -15.38
C ARG A 184 -14.80 -10.55 -15.10
N GLU A 185 -13.72 -10.51 -15.88
CA GLU A 185 -12.57 -11.39 -15.66
C GLU A 185 -11.73 -11.03 -14.42
N TYR A 186 -11.50 -9.74 -14.15
CA TYR A 186 -10.53 -9.28 -13.16
C TYR A 186 -11.12 -8.85 -11.80
N VAL A 187 -12.44 -8.71 -11.70
CA VAL A 187 -13.14 -8.44 -10.42
C VAL A 187 -14.13 -9.55 -10.07
N LEU A 188 -14.98 -9.97 -11.02
CA LEU A 188 -16.08 -10.89 -10.71
C LEU A 188 -15.69 -12.37 -10.74
N ASN A 189 -14.98 -12.84 -11.78
CA ASN A 189 -14.61 -14.24 -11.93
C ASN A 189 -13.83 -14.75 -10.71
N ASP A 190 -14.31 -15.83 -10.09
CA ASP A 190 -13.75 -16.45 -8.89
C ASP A 190 -12.86 -17.67 -9.20
N MET A 191 -12.71 -18.02 -10.48
CA MET A 191 -11.90 -19.14 -10.97
C MET A 191 -10.77 -18.65 -11.88
N GLY A 192 -9.53 -18.92 -11.47
CA GLY A 192 -8.30 -18.58 -12.18
C GLY A 192 -7.60 -19.76 -12.82
N ILE A 193 -6.71 -19.45 -13.76
CA ILE A 193 -5.64 -20.33 -14.24
C ILE A 193 -4.32 -19.65 -13.91
N ILE A 194 -3.42 -20.37 -13.25
CA ILE A 194 -2.03 -19.96 -13.02
C ILE A 194 -1.15 -20.89 -13.86
N TYR A 195 -0.19 -20.35 -14.59
CA TYR A 195 0.70 -21.15 -15.43
C TYR A 195 1.93 -21.60 -14.64
N GLN A 196 2.47 -22.77 -14.98
CA GLN A 196 3.60 -23.40 -14.30
C GLN A 196 4.48 -24.12 -15.34
N GLY A 197 5.62 -24.66 -14.92
CA GLY A 197 6.51 -25.44 -15.79
C GLY A 197 7.74 -24.66 -16.22
N ASN A 198 7.97 -24.54 -17.53
CA ASN A 198 9.05 -23.75 -18.14
C ASN A 198 8.58 -23.15 -19.47
N ALA A 199 9.35 -22.23 -20.06
CA ALA A 199 8.96 -21.51 -21.29
C ALA A 199 8.65 -22.44 -22.50
N SER A 200 9.29 -23.61 -22.58
CA SER A 200 9.05 -24.61 -23.64
C SER A 200 7.95 -25.63 -23.33
N THR A 201 7.43 -25.66 -22.09
CA THR A 201 6.44 -26.65 -21.63
C THR A 201 5.63 -26.03 -20.50
N VAL A 202 4.64 -25.23 -20.88
CA VAL A 202 3.77 -24.51 -19.96
C VAL A 202 2.56 -25.37 -19.57
N THR A 203 2.38 -25.59 -18.28
CA THR A 203 1.27 -26.34 -17.71
C THR A 203 0.27 -25.41 -17.00
N PRO A 204 -1.03 -25.44 -17.36
CA PRO A 204 -2.04 -24.67 -16.63
C PRO A 204 -2.43 -25.37 -15.32
N ARG A 205 -2.58 -24.61 -14.24
CA ARG A 205 -3.18 -25.04 -12.97
C ARG A 205 -4.41 -24.20 -12.67
N SER A 206 -5.57 -24.83 -12.54
CA SER A 206 -6.78 -24.16 -12.05
C SER A 206 -6.62 -23.77 -10.59
N TRP A 207 -7.10 -22.57 -10.23
CA TRP A 207 -7.08 -22.05 -8.87
C TRP A 207 -8.41 -21.39 -8.52
N MET A 208 -9.06 -21.85 -7.46
CA MET A 208 -10.30 -21.28 -6.95
C MET A 208 -9.98 -20.07 -6.06
N TYR A 209 -10.18 -18.85 -6.57
CA TYR A 209 -10.05 -17.63 -5.77
C TYR A 209 -11.15 -17.57 -4.72
N GLY A 210 -12.41 -17.83 -5.11
CA GLY A 210 -13.55 -17.91 -4.19
C GLY A 210 -13.78 -16.65 -3.35
N GLN A 211 -13.58 -15.45 -3.89
CA GLN A 211 -13.71 -14.18 -3.14
C GLN A 211 -15.12 -13.93 -2.53
N PHE A 212 -16.12 -14.65 -3.02
CA PHE A 212 -17.52 -14.54 -2.61
C PHE A 212 -17.94 -15.56 -1.54
N GLU A 213 -17.10 -16.55 -1.28
CA GLU A 213 -17.37 -17.65 -0.34
C GLU A 213 -17.55 -17.17 1.10
N LYS A 214 -18.33 -17.92 1.87
CA LYS A 214 -18.81 -17.50 3.18
C LYS A 214 -17.69 -17.12 4.13
N GLY A 215 -17.69 -15.87 4.58
CA GLY A 215 -16.70 -15.34 5.53
C GLY A 215 -15.35 -14.94 4.92
N ILE A 216 -15.12 -15.10 3.60
CA ILE A 216 -13.88 -14.63 2.96
C ILE A 216 -13.75 -13.10 3.01
N LEU A 217 -14.85 -12.36 2.86
CA LEU A 217 -14.84 -10.90 3.00
C LEU A 217 -14.50 -10.45 4.43
N ASP A 218 -15.03 -11.12 5.46
CA ASP A 218 -14.64 -10.85 6.85
C ASP A 218 -13.18 -11.28 7.13
N ALA A 219 -12.68 -12.37 6.53
CA ALA A 219 -11.27 -12.77 6.61
C ALA A 219 -10.33 -11.73 5.97
N CYS A 220 -10.69 -11.16 4.83
CA CYS A 220 -9.94 -10.07 4.18
C CYS A 220 -9.91 -8.80 5.04
N ILE A 221 -11.01 -8.48 5.74
CA ILE A 221 -11.05 -7.37 6.70
C ILE A 221 -10.23 -7.68 7.97
N TYR A 222 -10.29 -8.92 8.47
CA TYR A 222 -9.49 -9.37 9.60
C TYR A 222 -7.97 -9.28 9.33
N ILE A 223 -7.54 -9.54 8.09
CA ILE A 223 -6.15 -9.31 7.65
C ILE A 223 -5.79 -7.82 7.79
N LEU A 224 -6.65 -6.90 7.32
CA LEU A 224 -6.43 -5.46 7.48
C LEU A 224 -6.45 -4.99 8.94
N ASP A 225 -7.26 -5.60 9.80
CA ASP A 225 -7.29 -5.30 11.25
C ASP A 225 -6.02 -5.81 11.95
N SER A 226 -5.64 -7.06 11.69
CA SER A 226 -4.41 -7.69 12.22
C SER A 226 -3.15 -6.91 11.83
N SER A 227 -3.12 -6.38 10.60
CA SER A 227 -2.06 -5.53 10.05
C SER A 227 -1.84 -4.19 10.78
N ARG A 228 -2.77 -3.83 11.68
CA ARG A 228 -2.87 -2.53 12.36
C ARG A 228 -2.98 -1.33 11.41
N MET A 229 -3.34 -1.55 10.13
CA MET A 229 -3.50 -0.50 9.13
C MET A 229 -4.54 0.53 9.60
N PRO A 230 -4.17 1.82 9.75
CA PRO A 230 -5.09 2.85 10.24
C PRO A 230 -6.31 2.98 9.32
N ILE A 231 -7.51 2.99 9.92
CA ILE A 231 -8.81 2.96 9.21
C ILE A 231 -8.89 4.00 8.10
N PHE A 232 -8.45 5.25 8.35
CA PHE A 232 -8.47 6.35 7.38
C PHE A 232 -7.63 6.09 6.12
N ASN A 233 -6.64 5.19 6.16
CA ASN A 233 -5.87 4.81 4.97
C ASN A 233 -6.55 3.73 4.12
N ARG A 234 -7.63 3.05 4.56
CA ARG A 234 -8.23 1.94 3.81
C ARG A 234 -8.99 2.38 2.55
N GLY A 235 -9.38 3.65 2.44
CA GLY A 235 -9.88 4.23 1.19
C GLY A 235 -8.79 4.49 0.13
N ASN A 236 -7.51 4.35 0.50
CA ASN A 236 -6.38 4.57 -0.39
C ASN A 236 -5.89 3.21 -0.93
N VAL A 237 -6.18 2.95 -2.21
CA VAL A 237 -5.83 1.66 -2.86
C VAL A 237 -4.33 1.38 -2.83
N ILE A 238 -3.46 2.37 -3.10
CA ILE A 238 -2.01 2.22 -3.13
C ILE A 238 -1.48 1.71 -1.77
N LYS A 239 -1.94 2.32 -0.67
CA LYS A 239 -1.58 1.92 0.69
C LYS A 239 -2.16 0.56 1.09
N LEU A 240 -3.40 0.27 0.68
CA LEU A 240 -4.07 -1.00 0.99
C LEU A 240 -3.41 -2.17 0.26
N VAL A 241 -3.06 -1.99 -1.01
CA VAL A 241 -2.30 -2.96 -1.83
C VAL A 241 -0.91 -3.21 -1.21
N ARG A 242 -0.15 -2.15 -0.86
CA ARG A 242 1.21 -2.29 -0.29
C ARG A 242 1.25 -2.88 1.12
N LYS A 243 0.23 -2.68 1.96
CA LYS A 243 0.11 -3.40 3.25
C LYS A 243 -0.49 -4.80 3.06
N GLY A 244 -1.32 -5.01 2.04
CA GLY A 244 -1.81 -6.33 1.64
C GLY A 244 -0.68 -7.30 1.26
N SER A 245 0.24 -6.89 0.38
CA SER A 245 1.35 -7.77 -0.03
C SER A 245 2.29 -8.16 1.11
N ALA A 246 2.53 -7.25 2.08
CA ALA A 246 3.20 -7.57 3.34
C ALA A 246 2.43 -8.63 4.15
N MET A 247 1.13 -8.40 4.35
CA MET A 247 0.30 -9.25 5.22
C MET A 247 -0.04 -10.63 4.68
N ILE A 248 0.13 -10.89 3.39
CA ILE A 248 -0.09 -12.23 2.84
C ILE A 248 1.08 -13.18 3.19
N ASN A 249 2.29 -12.68 3.47
CA ASN A 249 3.40 -13.49 3.99
C ASN A 249 3.59 -13.35 5.51
N SER A 250 4.23 -14.34 6.12
CA SER A 250 4.34 -14.43 7.58
C SER A 250 5.62 -13.86 8.20
N GLN A 251 6.57 -13.33 7.43
CA GLN A 251 7.94 -13.12 7.93
C GLN A 251 8.02 -12.04 9.03
N ASP A 252 7.33 -10.91 8.85
CA ASP A 252 7.38 -9.77 9.78
C ASP A 252 6.11 -9.63 10.64
N ASP A 253 4.94 -9.58 9.99
CA ASP A 253 3.66 -9.20 10.61
C ASP A 253 2.84 -10.39 11.18
N ASN A 254 3.37 -11.63 11.18
CA ASN A 254 2.60 -12.87 11.38
C ASN A 254 1.40 -13.01 10.41
N GLY A 255 1.60 -12.63 9.15
CA GLY A 255 0.61 -12.70 8.08
C GLY A 255 0.24 -14.11 7.59
N VAL A 256 -0.56 -14.17 6.51
CA VAL A 256 -1.41 -15.33 6.17
C VAL A 256 -0.64 -16.64 5.90
N LEU A 257 0.50 -16.60 5.21
CA LEU A 257 1.17 -17.78 4.66
C LEU A 257 2.66 -17.88 5.04
N VAL A 258 3.07 -19.09 5.42
CA VAL A 258 4.49 -19.44 5.64
C VAL A 258 5.10 -20.02 4.37
N GLY A 259 6.15 -19.39 3.83
CA GLY A 259 6.87 -19.87 2.64
C GLY A 259 7.78 -21.05 2.94
N ASN A 260 7.81 -22.06 2.05
CA ASN A 260 8.72 -23.21 2.21
C ASN A 260 9.08 -23.88 0.87
N TRP A 261 10.38 -24.00 0.60
CA TRP A 261 10.99 -24.61 -0.59
C TRP A 261 11.93 -25.78 -0.25
N SER A 262 12.01 -26.21 1.02
CA SER A 262 12.94 -27.24 1.51
C SER A 262 12.61 -28.68 1.08
N ASN A 263 11.41 -28.89 0.53
CA ASN A 263 10.76 -30.19 0.30
C ASN A 263 10.36 -31.00 1.55
N ASP A 264 10.75 -30.61 2.76
CA ASP A 264 10.06 -31.05 3.97
C ASP A 264 8.82 -30.17 4.21
N TYR A 265 7.67 -30.82 4.34
CA TYR A 265 6.38 -30.18 4.63
C TYR A 265 5.68 -30.85 5.83
N SER A 266 6.40 -31.65 6.63
CA SER A 266 5.91 -32.41 7.79
C SER A 266 5.00 -31.61 8.74
N MET A 267 5.33 -30.33 8.96
CA MET A 267 4.61 -29.41 9.84
C MET A 267 3.42 -28.68 9.18
N GLY A 268 2.95 -29.08 8.00
CA GLY A 268 1.86 -28.37 7.32
C GLY A 268 1.34 -29.01 6.03
N THR A 269 0.62 -28.22 5.23
CA THR A 269 0.12 -28.64 3.91
C THR A 269 1.20 -28.38 2.85
N ARG A 270 1.51 -29.39 2.03
CA ARG A 270 2.40 -29.24 0.86
C ARG A 270 1.84 -28.20 -0.12
N PRO A 271 2.63 -27.21 -0.60
CA PRO A 271 2.16 -26.14 -1.48
C PRO A 271 1.41 -26.60 -2.75
N THR A 272 1.75 -27.76 -3.30
CA THR A 272 1.11 -28.33 -4.49
C THR A 272 -0.26 -28.98 -4.25
N ALA A 273 -0.65 -29.18 -2.99
CA ALA A 273 -1.96 -29.74 -2.60
C ALA A 273 -3.05 -28.66 -2.43
N TRP A 274 -2.70 -27.38 -2.44
CA TRP A 274 -3.69 -26.30 -2.48
C TRP A 274 -4.32 -26.16 -3.87
N THR A 275 -5.64 -26.05 -3.90
CA THR A 275 -6.47 -25.87 -5.11
C THR A 275 -7.15 -24.50 -5.17
N GLY A 276 -7.00 -23.68 -4.13
CA GLY A 276 -7.71 -22.41 -3.99
C GLY A 276 -7.47 -21.72 -2.64
N SER A 277 -7.84 -20.45 -2.57
CA SER A 277 -7.54 -19.55 -1.45
C SER A 277 -8.46 -19.74 -0.24
N VAL A 278 -9.68 -20.23 -0.47
CA VAL A 278 -10.77 -20.27 0.53
C VAL A 278 -10.37 -20.99 1.82
N LYS A 279 -9.81 -22.20 1.70
CA LYS A 279 -9.36 -23.01 2.86
C LYS A 279 -8.18 -22.38 3.61
N ILE A 280 -7.38 -21.54 2.95
CA ILE A 280 -6.24 -20.85 3.56
C ILE A 280 -6.74 -19.66 4.38
N LEU A 281 -7.54 -18.79 3.76
CA LEU A 281 -8.06 -17.57 4.38
C LEU A 281 -8.98 -17.87 5.57
N LEU A 282 -9.88 -18.84 5.45
CA LEU A 282 -10.73 -19.26 6.58
C LEU A 282 -9.93 -19.93 7.70
N LYS A 283 -8.86 -20.69 7.38
CA LYS A 283 -7.99 -21.25 8.42
C LYS A 283 -7.28 -20.15 9.19
N TYR A 284 -6.68 -19.18 8.48
CA TYR A 284 -6.00 -18.03 9.10
C TYR A 284 -6.95 -17.18 9.96
N ALA A 285 -8.13 -16.82 9.45
CA ALA A 285 -9.09 -15.99 10.19
C ALA A 285 -9.67 -16.69 11.43
N ASN A 286 -9.81 -18.02 11.41
CA ASN A 286 -10.31 -18.78 12.56
C ASN A 286 -9.23 -19.09 13.62
N THR A 287 -7.94 -19.08 13.27
CA THR A 287 -6.85 -19.38 14.23
C THR A 287 -6.04 -18.16 14.67
N GLY A 288 -5.95 -17.12 13.84
CA GLY A 288 -4.99 -16.02 14.01
C GLY A 288 -3.53 -16.44 13.83
N VAL A 289 -3.26 -17.59 13.19
CA VAL A 289 -1.93 -18.19 13.06
C VAL A 289 -1.58 -18.41 11.58
N PRO A 290 -0.36 -18.05 11.12
CA PRO A 290 0.12 -18.29 9.76
C PRO A 290 -0.07 -19.73 9.26
N VAL A 291 -0.45 -19.89 8.00
CA VAL A 291 -0.78 -21.17 7.39
C VAL A 291 0.42 -21.77 6.64
N CYS A 292 0.93 -22.88 7.17
CA CYS A 292 1.96 -23.71 6.53
C CYS A 292 1.36 -24.61 5.44
N PHE A 293 1.86 -24.68 4.19
CA PHE A 293 2.94 -23.89 3.57
C PHE A 293 2.55 -23.36 2.18
N ALA A 294 3.29 -22.36 1.71
CA ALA A 294 3.13 -21.71 0.40
C ALA A 294 4.43 -21.63 -0.41
N GLN A 295 4.24 -21.41 -1.72
CA GLN A 295 5.24 -20.98 -2.71
C GLN A 295 4.57 -19.91 -3.60
N CYS A 296 5.29 -19.29 -4.54
CA CYS A 296 4.86 -18.10 -5.28
C CYS A 296 3.42 -18.14 -5.83
N TRP A 297 2.99 -19.22 -6.50
CA TRP A 297 1.62 -19.33 -7.01
C TRP A 297 0.53 -19.37 -5.92
N VAL A 298 0.86 -19.85 -4.71
CA VAL A 298 -0.05 -19.89 -3.55
C VAL A 298 -0.18 -18.48 -2.96
N PHE A 299 0.94 -17.76 -2.81
CA PHE A 299 0.94 -16.35 -2.39
C PHE A 299 0.14 -15.50 -3.39
N ALA A 300 0.44 -15.61 -4.69
CA ALA A 300 -0.24 -14.85 -5.74
C ALA A 300 -1.72 -15.21 -5.88
N GLY A 301 -2.10 -16.48 -5.71
CA GLY A 301 -3.49 -16.93 -5.72
C GLY A 301 -4.30 -16.39 -4.53
N VAL A 302 -3.75 -16.44 -3.32
CA VAL A 302 -4.39 -15.90 -2.11
C VAL A 302 -4.47 -14.38 -2.13
N PHE A 303 -3.42 -13.70 -2.60
CA PHE A 303 -3.44 -12.24 -2.72
C PHE A 303 -4.40 -11.76 -3.82
N ASN A 304 -4.54 -12.51 -4.93
CA ASN A 304 -5.56 -12.22 -5.94
C ASN A 304 -6.98 -12.28 -5.35
N THR A 305 -7.29 -13.28 -4.51
CA THR A 305 -8.57 -13.34 -3.79
C THR A 305 -8.77 -12.10 -2.91
N PHE A 306 -7.78 -11.73 -2.10
CA PHE A 306 -7.83 -10.54 -1.25
C PHE A 306 -8.13 -9.26 -2.04
N LEU A 307 -7.49 -9.09 -3.20
CA LEU A 307 -7.68 -7.94 -4.09
C LEU A 307 -9.09 -7.93 -4.74
N ARG A 308 -9.53 -9.04 -5.34
CA ARG A 308 -10.87 -9.16 -5.96
C ARG A 308 -11.99 -9.00 -4.94
N CYS A 309 -11.83 -9.56 -3.73
CA CYS A 309 -12.79 -9.45 -2.63
C CYS A 309 -13.03 -8.01 -2.16
N PHE A 310 -12.03 -7.13 -2.27
CA PHE A 310 -12.20 -5.69 -2.02
C PHE A 310 -12.70 -4.91 -3.25
N GLY A 311 -12.85 -5.54 -4.41
CA GLY A 311 -13.29 -4.90 -5.66
C GLY A 311 -12.16 -4.30 -6.51
N ILE A 312 -10.90 -4.66 -6.24
CA ILE A 312 -9.73 -4.17 -6.99
C ILE A 312 -9.49 -5.09 -8.21
N PRO A 313 -9.54 -4.58 -9.46
CA PRO A 313 -9.27 -5.39 -10.64
C PRO A 313 -7.85 -5.95 -10.60
N SER A 314 -7.74 -7.28 -10.62
CA SER A 314 -6.47 -7.96 -10.39
C SER A 314 -6.34 -9.27 -11.16
N ARG A 315 -5.10 -9.62 -11.51
CA ARG A 315 -4.75 -10.85 -12.24
C ARG A 315 -3.41 -11.42 -11.76
N VAL A 316 -3.21 -12.72 -11.95
CA VAL A 316 -1.94 -13.41 -11.65
C VAL A 316 -1.09 -13.47 -12.91
N ILE A 317 0.15 -13.02 -12.82
CA ILE A 317 1.16 -13.13 -13.88
C ILE A 317 2.08 -14.31 -13.54
N THR A 318 2.45 -15.09 -14.55
CA THR A 318 3.49 -16.10 -14.50
C THR A 318 4.64 -15.69 -15.40
N ASN A 319 5.85 -15.62 -14.87
CA ASN A 319 7.06 -15.26 -15.61
C ASN A 319 8.00 -16.45 -15.67
N PHE A 320 8.45 -16.83 -16.87
CA PHE A 320 9.34 -17.98 -17.09
C PHE A 320 10.81 -17.54 -17.16
N SER A 321 11.68 -18.34 -16.54
CA SER A 321 13.09 -18.00 -16.30
C SER A 321 13.24 -16.67 -15.54
N SER A 322 12.61 -16.59 -14.36
CA SER A 322 12.65 -15.41 -13.50
C SER A 322 13.97 -15.37 -12.74
N ALA A 323 14.76 -14.30 -12.86
CA ALA A 323 15.94 -14.16 -12.01
C ALA A 323 15.56 -13.65 -10.60
N HIS A 324 16.47 -13.92 -9.67
CA HIS A 324 16.43 -13.53 -8.27
C HIS A 324 17.88 -13.28 -7.85
N ASP A 325 18.39 -12.10 -8.22
CA ASP A 325 19.63 -11.51 -7.73
C ASP A 325 19.49 -11.16 -6.24
N ASN A 326 20.57 -11.32 -5.48
CA ASN A 326 20.67 -11.05 -4.04
C ASN A 326 21.79 -10.04 -3.70
N THR A 327 22.24 -9.27 -4.69
CA THR A 327 23.39 -8.35 -4.61
C THR A 327 23.07 -6.91 -5.05
N GLY A 328 21.99 -6.69 -5.82
CA GLY A 328 21.44 -5.36 -6.09
C GLY A 328 21.94 -4.70 -7.36
N ASN A 329 22.47 -5.49 -8.30
CA ASN A 329 22.98 -5.01 -9.59
C ASN A 329 22.12 -5.56 -10.75
N LEU A 330 22.26 -4.98 -11.95
CA LEU A 330 21.45 -5.29 -13.15
C LEU A 330 21.84 -6.63 -13.83
N LYS A 331 22.36 -7.59 -13.07
CA LYS A 331 22.87 -8.86 -13.58
C LYS A 331 22.65 -9.99 -12.56
N THR A 332 22.74 -11.22 -13.04
CA THR A 332 22.62 -12.45 -12.26
C THR A 332 23.94 -13.22 -12.37
N ASP A 333 24.69 -13.31 -11.27
CA ASP A 333 26.03 -13.90 -11.24
C ASP A 333 25.97 -15.41 -10.94
N LEU A 334 26.02 -16.23 -11.99
CA LEU A 334 26.11 -17.69 -11.86
C LEU A 334 27.58 -18.11 -11.79
N ILE A 335 28.03 -18.60 -10.64
CA ILE A 335 29.43 -18.97 -10.40
C ILE A 335 29.63 -20.47 -10.64
N PHE A 336 30.69 -20.79 -11.38
CA PHE A 336 31.11 -22.14 -11.72
C PHE A 336 32.56 -22.38 -11.26
N ASN A 337 32.83 -23.61 -10.87
CA ASN A 337 34.18 -24.10 -10.61
C ASN A 337 34.99 -24.20 -11.92
N MET A 338 36.31 -24.33 -11.80
CA MET A 338 37.24 -24.56 -12.92
C MET A 338 36.86 -25.76 -13.82
N ASP A 339 36.23 -26.79 -13.27
CA ASP A 339 35.76 -27.99 -13.98
C ASP A 339 34.42 -27.81 -14.71
N GLY A 340 33.76 -26.64 -14.57
CA GLY A 340 32.46 -26.36 -15.16
C GLY A 340 31.26 -26.79 -14.29
N THR A 341 31.47 -27.30 -13.08
CA THR A 341 30.36 -27.58 -12.15
C THR A 341 29.86 -26.29 -11.46
N PRO A 342 28.55 -26.14 -11.17
CA PRO A 342 28.04 -24.94 -10.48
C PRO A 342 28.51 -24.84 -9.03
N ASP A 343 29.11 -23.71 -8.65
CA ASP A 343 29.50 -23.40 -7.27
C ASP A 343 28.28 -22.88 -6.49
N ARG A 344 27.47 -23.84 -6.01
CA ARG A 344 26.29 -23.58 -5.18
C ARG A 344 26.60 -23.02 -3.77
N ARG A 345 27.87 -22.85 -3.40
CA ARG A 345 28.25 -22.26 -2.09
C ARG A 345 28.52 -20.75 -2.20
N ASN A 346 29.03 -20.30 -3.34
CA ASN A 346 29.34 -18.89 -3.58
C ASN A 346 28.33 -18.19 -4.50
N THR A 347 27.63 -18.93 -5.38
CA THR A 347 26.49 -18.39 -6.15
C THR A 347 25.36 -18.02 -5.18
N ARG A 348 25.06 -16.72 -5.06
CA ARG A 348 23.96 -16.19 -4.23
C ARG A 348 22.67 -15.98 -5.02
N ASP A 349 22.80 -15.71 -6.31
CA ASP A 349 21.68 -15.43 -7.19
C ASP A 349 21.07 -16.73 -7.71
N SER A 350 19.82 -16.70 -8.16
CA SER A 350 19.17 -17.88 -8.70
C SER A 350 18.24 -17.52 -9.87
N ILE A 351 18.04 -18.48 -10.77
CA ILE A 351 17.04 -18.37 -11.84
C ILE A 351 15.98 -19.44 -11.58
N TRP A 352 14.75 -18.98 -11.38
CA TRP A 352 13.59 -19.81 -11.10
C TRP A 352 12.93 -20.19 -12.43
N ASN A 353 12.61 -21.47 -12.63
CA ASN A 353 11.93 -21.98 -13.83
C ASN A 353 10.69 -21.15 -14.18
N TYR A 354 9.93 -20.76 -13.15
CA TYR A 354 8.91 -19.73 -13.21
C TYR A 354 8.76 -19.02 -11.86
N HIS A 355 8.26 -17.79 -11.88
CA HIS A 355 7.78 -17.06 -10.70
C HIS A 355 6.36 -16.53 -10.95
N CYS A 356 5.60 -16.28 -9.89
CA CYS A 356 4.21 -15.80 -9.96
C CYS A 356 4.00 -14.59 -9.04
N TRP A 357 3.38 -13.54 -9.56
CA TRP A 357 3.01 -12.32 -8.83
C TRP A 357 1.63 -11.81 -9.26
N ASN A 358 1.17 -10.68 -8.70
CA ASN A 358 -0.08 -10.06 -9.07
C ASN A 358 0.12 -8.74 -9.83
N GLU A 359 -0.76 -8.49 -10.78
CA GLU A 359 -1.01 -7.14 -11.27
C GLU A 359 -2.34 -6.63 -10.70
N VAL A 360 -2.37 -5.35 -10.32
CA VAL A 360 -3.60 -4.62 -9.98
C VAL A 360 -3.78 -3.45 -10.94
N ASN A 361 -5.00 -3.16 -11.38
CA ASN A 361 -5.27 -1.97 -12.20
C ASN A 361 -5.69 -0.81 -11.29
N MET A 362 -4.91 0.29 -11.29
CA MET A 362 -5.25 1.51 -10.55
C MET A 362 -4.54 2.76 -11.06
N VAL A 363 -5.11 3.92 -10.73
CA VAL A 363 -4.51 5.24 -10.95
C VAL A 363 -3.39 5.49 -9.94
N ARG A 364 -2.25 6.01 -10.43
CA ARG A 364 -1.08 6.41 -9.65
C ARG A 364 -0.98 7.92 -9.55
N TYR A 365 -1.77 8.53 -8.67
CA TYR A 365 -1.76 9.98 -8.39
C TYR A 365 -0.52 10.43 -7.59
N ASP A 366 0.31 9.48 -7.16
CA ASP A 366 1.64 9.66 -6.58
C ASP A 366 2.77 9.65 -7.62
N LEU A 367 2.45 9.38 -8.89
CA LEU A 367 3.36 9.40 -10.03
C LEU A 367 2.86 10.41 -11.10
N PRO A 368 3.71 10.82 -12.05
CA PRO A 368 3.27 11.61 -13.20
C PRO A 368 2.19 10.90 -14.06
N PRO A 369 1.38 11.66 -14.83
CA PRO A 369 0.43 11.09 -15.78
C PRO A 369 1.08 10.06 -16.72
N GLY A 370 0.36 8.97 -16.98
CA GLY A 370 0.84 7.85 -17.83
C GLY A 370 1.40 6.64 -17.08
N TYR A 371 1.64 6.73 -15.76
CA TYR A 371 2.08 5.59 -14.93
C TYR A 371 0.96 4.82 -14.20
N GLY A 372 -0.29 5.26 -14.33
CA GLY A 372 -1.47 4.49 -13.94
C GLY A 372 -1.73 3.28 -14.85
N GLY A 373 -2.75 2.49 -14.52
CA GLY A 373 -3.04 1.21 -15.16
C GLY A 373 -2.47 0.04 -14.36
N TRP A 374 -1.97 -0.99 -15.03
CA TRP A 374 -1.42 -2.18 -14.38
C TRP A 374 -0.17 -1.88 -13.54
N GLN A 375 -0.22 -2.29 -12.27
CA GLN A 375 0.86 -2.17 -11.28
C GLN A 375 1.26 -3.56 -10.79
N VAL A 376 2.54 -3.88 -10.80
CA VAL A 376 3.11 -5.10 -10.25
C VAL A 376 3.12 -5.04 -8.72
N VAL A 377 2.70 -6.14 -8.09
CA VAL A 377 2.70 -6.32 -6.65
C VAL A 377 3.01 -7.78 -6.36
N ASP A 378 4.01 -8.06 -5.51
CA ASP A 378 4.35 -9.43 -5.11
C ASP A 378 4.22 -9.59 -3.59
N ALA A 379 3.55 -10.66 -3.20
CA ALA A 379 3.33 -11.09 -1.82
C ALA A 379 4.29 -12.21 -1.40
N THR A 380 5.12 -12.71 -2.32
CA THR A 380 6.15 -13.71 -2.03
C THR A 380 7.30 -13.05 -1.24
N PRO A 381 7.68 -13.57 -0.07
CA PRO A 381 8.80 -13.01 0.69
C PRO A 381 10.12 -13.37 -0.01
N GLN A 382 10.62 -12.45 -0.84
CA GLN A 382 11.93 -12.52 -1.47
C GLN A 382 12.91 -11.52 -0.86
N GLU A 383 12.52 -10.25 -0.81
CA GLU A 383 13.38 -9.13 -0.43
C GLU A 383 12.67 -8.12 0.47
N THR A 384 13.43 -7.33 1.22
CA THR A 384 12.87 -6.34 2.16
C THR A 384 12.79 -4.94 1.55
N SER A 385 11.58 -4.42 1.38
CA SER A 385 11.30 -3.04 1.00
C SER A 385 10.96 -2.19 2.24
N ASP A 386 11.70 -1.10 2.45
CA ASP A 386 11.71 -0.34 3.71
C ASP A 386 11.94 -1.22 4.96
N GLY A 387 12.76 -2.27 4.85
CA GLY A 387 13.03 -3.23 5.92
C GLY A 387 11.91 -4.22 6.25
N HIS A 388 10.91 -4.38 5.36
CA HIS A 388 9.81 -5.35 5.51
C HIS A 388 9.65 -6.18 4.23
N TYR A 389 9.31 -7.46 4.32
CA TYR A 389 9.03 -8.33 3.17
C TYR A 389 7.73 -7.93 2.46
N ARG A 390 7.85 -7.05 1.47
CA ARG A 390 6.76 -6.55 0.63
C ARG A 390 7.30 -6.03 -0.69
N CYS A 391 6.52 -6.15 -1.76
CA CYS A 391 6.85 -5.61 -3.07
C CYS A 391 5.67 -4.83 -3.67
N GLY A 392 5.96 -3.67 -4.25
CA GLY A 392 5.04 -2.87 -5.05
C GLY A 392 4.14 -1.92 -4.24
N PRO A 393 3.24 -1.18 -4.92
CA PRO A 393 2.96 -1.24 -6.35
C PRO A 393 4.03 -0.56 -7.24
N ALA A 394 4.55 -1.29 -8.22
CA ALA A 394 5.45 -0.78 -9.27
C ALA A 394 4.68 -0.62 -10.60
N SER A 395 4.81 0.51 -11.29
CA SER A 395 4.08 0.72 -12.56
C SER A 395 4.70 -0.09 -13.70
N VAL A 396 3.91 -0.93 -14.38
CA VAL A 396 4.34 -1.69 -15.57
C VAL A 396 4.86 -0.74 -16.67
N ASN A 397 4.25 0.44 -16.80
CA ASN A 397 4.69 1.47 -17.75
C ASN A 397 6.01 2.15 -17.36
N ALA A 398 6.33 2.24 -16.06
CA ALA A 398 7.63 2.75 -15.59
C ALA A 398 8.72 1.69 -15.78
N ILE A 399 8.39 0.42 -15.48
CA ILE A 399 9.25 -0.75 -15.73
C ILE A 399 9.61 -0.80 -17.22
N LYS A 400 8.64 -0.80 -18.15
CA LYS A 400 8.96 -0.85 -19.59
C LYS A 400 9.91 0.27 -20.06
N LYS A 401 9.85 1.45 -19.43
CA LYS A 401 10.72 2.60 -19.74
C LYS A 401 12.06 2.62 -18.99
N GLY A 402 12.35 1.65 -18.12
CA GLY A 402 13.57 1.65 -17.30
C GLY A 402 13.58 2.68 -16.16
N LEU A 403 12.43 3.25 -15.78
CA LEU A 403 12.34 4.37 -14.83
C LEU A 403 12.29 3.88 -13.37
N LEU A 404 13.43 3.38 -12.89
CA LEU A 404 13.58 2.71 -11.59
C LEU A 404 13.44 3.64 -10.36
N CYS A 405 13.56 4.95 -10.56
CA CYS A 405 13.49 5.96 -9.49
C CYS A 405 12.06 6.21 -8.97
N HIS A 406 11.03 5.68 -9.64
CA HIS A 406 9.64 5.83 -9.22
C HIS A 406 9.24 4.82 -8.12
N PRO A 407 8.55 5.24 -7.05
CA PRO A 407 8.04 4.32 -6.05
C PRO A 407 6.90 3.43 -6.63
N PHE A 408 6.68 2.21 -6.14
CA PHE A 408 7.44 1.48 -5.13
C PHE A 408 8.14 0.30 -5.80
N ASP A 409 9.37 0.01 -5.39
CA ASP A 409 10.11 -1.21 -5.78
C ASP A 409 10.31 -1.40 -7.30
N ALA A 410 10.12 -0.35 -8.11
CA ALA A 410 10.27 -0.41 -9.56
C ALA A 410 11.67 -0.89 -9.98
N GLY A 411 12.69 -0.49 -9.21
CA GLY A 411 14.01 -1.10 -9.20
C GLY A 411 13.94 -2.62 -9.12
N PHE A 412 13.65 -3.18 -7.93
CA PHE A 412 13.58 -4.63 -7.67
C PHE A 412 12.78 -5.41 -8.73
N VAL A 413 11.61 -4.90 -9.12
CA VAL A 413 10.71 -5.56 -10.08
C VAL A 413 11.33 -5.65 -11.48
N LEU A 414 11.97 -4.57 -11.98
CA LEU A 414 12.66 -4.62 -13.28
C LEU A 414 13.97 -5.42 -13.19
N LEU A 415 14.80 -5.08 -12.20
CA LEU A 415 16.17 -5.58 -12.01
C LEU A 415 16.25 -7.10 -12.12
N ARG A 416 15.25 -7.80 -11.60
CA ARG A 416 15.33 -9.25 -11.34
C ARG A 416 14.31 -10.05 -12.12
N LEU A 417 13.09 -9.55 -12.32
CA LEU A 417 12.03 -10.40 -12.83
C LEU A 417 12.05 -10.53 -14.36
N VAL A 418 12.39 -9.48 -15.14
CA VAL A 418 12.11 -9.50 -16.59
C VAL A 418 13.33 -9.31 -17.51
N ASN A 419 14.39 -8.63 -17.07
CA ASN A 419 15.46 -8.21 -17.99
C ASN A 419 16.86 -8.11 -17.36
N SER A 420 17.22 -9.07 -16.49
CA SER A 420 18.59 -9.22 -15.98
C SER A 420 19.47 -9.94 -17.00
N ASP A 421 20.66 -9.42 -17.26
CA ASP A 421 21.71 -10.18 -17.95
C ASP A 421 22.22 -11.32 -17.04
N VAL A 422 22.45 -12.50 -17.58
CA VAL A 422 23.03 -13.63 -16.82
C VAL A 422 24.52 -13.72 -17.12
N VAL A 423 25.35 -13.47 -16.11
CA VAL A 423 26.82 -13.51 -16.23
C VAL A 423 27.33 -14.83 -15.65
N PHE A 424 27.93 -15.65 -16.51
CA PHE A 424 28.52 -16.92 -16.14
C PHE A 424 29.98 -16.68 -15.78
N LEU A 425 30.30 -16.84 -14.49
CA LEU A 425 31.62 -16.58 -13.90
C LEU A 425 32.34 -17.90 -13.60
N LYS A 426 33.63 -18.00 -13.92
CA LYS A 426 34.51 -19.06 -13.40
C LYS A 426 35.29 -18.54 -12.20
N ARG A 427 35.27 -19.31 -11.12
CA ARG A 427 36.07 -19.09 -9.92
C ARG A 427 37.36 -19.90 -9.98
N ASP A 428 38.50 -19.24 -9.79
CA ASP A 428 39.80 -19.92 -9.66
C ASP A 428 40.08 -20.42 -8.23
N LYS A 429 41.25 -21.03 -8.03
CA LYS A 429 41.68 -21.57 -6.72
C LYS A 429 42.03 -20.49 -5.68
N TYR A 430 42.19 -19.24 -6.09
CA TYR A 430 42.54 -18.09 -5.25
C TYR A 430 41.31 -17.23 -4.92
N GLY A 431 40.19 -17.42 -5.62
CA GLY A 431 38.93 -16.70 -5.44
C GLY A 431 38.61 -15.70 -6.56
N THR A 432 39.47 -15.55 -7.56
CA THR A 432 39.25 -14.65 -8.70
C THR A 432 38.05 -15.12 -9.51
N LEU A 433 37.14 -14.19 -9.85
CA LEU A 433 35.98 -14.44 -10.71
C LEU A 433 36.27 -13.89 -12.12
N THR A 434 36.05 -14.73 -13.13
CA THR A 434 36.29 -14.38 -14.55
C THR A 434 35.05 -14.69 -15.40
N PRO A 435 34.46 -13.71 -16.11
CA PRO A 435 33.32 -13.97 -16.98
C PRO A 435 33.72 -14.78 -18.21
N PHE A 436 32.96 -15.83 -18.53
CA PHE A 436 33.20 -16.69 -19.70
C PHE A 436 32.01 -16.80 -20.65
N LYS A 437 30.81 -16.39 -20.22
CA LYS A 437 29.62 -16.17 -21.05
C LYS A 437 28.77 -15.08 -20.42
N VAL A 438 28.15 -14.25 -21.25
CA VAL A 438 27.00 -13.41 -20.86
C VAL A 438 25.80 -13.86 -21.69
N ASP A 439 24.61 -13.87 -21.10
CA ASP A 439 23.37 -14.27 -21.75
C ASP A 439 22.28 -13.25 -21.42
N THR A 440 21.92 -12.43 -22.40
CA THR A 440 21.03 -11.26 -22.25
C THR A 440 19.56 -11.58 -22.59
N THR A 441 19.25 -12.84 -22.94
CA THR A 441 17.92 -13.28 -23.40
C THR A 441 17.35 -14.41 -22.55
N HIS A 442 18.15 -14.99 -21.64
CA HIS A 442 17.71 -16.09 -20.80
C HIS A 442 16.65 -15.71 -19.75
N VAL A 443 16.57 -14.45 -19.31
CA VAL A 443 15.68 -14.01 -18.22
C VAL A 443 14.38 -13.41 -18.78
N GLY A 444 13.25 -13.76 -18.15
CA GLY A 444 11.94 -13.23 -18.52
C GLY A 444 11.54 -13.58 -19.96
N GLN A 445 11.76 -14.83 -20.37
CA GLN A 445 11.54 -15.32 -21.74
C GLN A 445 10.08 -15.20 -22.17
N ALA A 446 9.16 -15.35 -21.22
CA ALA A 446 7.73 -15.21 -21.43
C ALA A 446 7.01 -14.84 -20.13
N LEU A 447 6.14 -13.83 -20.19
CA LEU A 447 5.20 -13.46 -19.13
C LEU A 447 3.77 -13.75 -19.58
N TYR A 448 3.09 -14.68 -18.91
CA TYR A 448 1.74 -15.14 -19.26
C TYR A 448 0.71 -14.80 -18.17
N THR A 449 -0.48 -14.37 -18.60
CA THR A 449 -1.71 -14.21 -17.78
C THR A 449 -2.83 -15.05 -18.37
N LYS A 450 -3.88 -15.36 -17.59
CA LYS A 450 -5.12 -15.93 -18.13
C LYS A 450 -5.81 -14.92 -19.05
N ALA A 451 -6.40 -15.40 -20.14
CA ALA A 451 -7.23 -14.61 -21.06
C ALA A 451 -8.57 -14.15 -20.43
N VAL A 452 -9.05 -12.99 -20.90
CA VAL A 452 -10.44 -12.55 -20.66
C VAL A 452 -11.40 -13.54 -21.31
N GLY A 453 -12.37 -14.04 -20.55
CA GLY A 453 -13.40 -14.99 -21.05
C GLY A 453 -12.87 -16.39 -21.45
N SER A 454 -11.59 -16.69 -21.26
CA SER A 454 -10.97 -17.95 -21.73
C SER A 454 -9.89 -18.46 -20.77
N ASN A 455 -9.59 -19.76 -20.85
CA ASN A 455 -8.52 -20.41 -20.08
C ASN A 455 -7.17 -20.45 -20.83
N ALA A 456 -7.10 -19.88 -22.03
CA ALA A 456 -5.86 -19.75 -22.81
C ALA A 456 -4.88 -18.74 -22.16
N PRO A 457 -3.55 -18.97 -22.29
CA PRO A 457 -2.55 -17.99 -21.89
C PRO A 457 -2.51 -16.81 -22.87
N VAL A 458 -2.34 -15.59 -22.34
CA VAL A 458 -2.02 -14.38 -23.08
C VAL A 458 -0.60 -13.96 -22.75
N ASN A 459 0.23 -13.77 -23.77
CA ASN A 459 1.60 -13.28 -23.60
C ASN A 459 1.61 -11.75 -23.42
N VAL A 460 2.07 -11.30 -22.25
CA VAL A 460 2.20 -9.88 -21.86
C VAL A 460 3.65 -9.42 -21.74
N THR A 461 4.63 -10.19 -22.21
CA THR A 461 6.07 -9.84 -22.15
C THR A 461 6.33 -8.43 -22.73
N GLN A 462 5.65 -8.10 -23.83
CA GLN A 462 5.74 -6.81 -24.52
C GLN A 462 5.12 -5.63 -23.76
N THR A 463 4.45 -5.84 -22.61
CA THR A 463 4.07 -4.74 -21.70
C THR A 463 5.16 -4.44 -20.67
N TYR A 464 6.09 -5.36 -20.42
CA TYR A 464 7.16 -5.21 -19.43
C TYR A 464 8.53 -4.86 -20.04
N LYS A 465 8.85 -5.40 -21.22
CA LYS A 465 10.08 -5.05 -21.97
C LYS A 465 9.77 -4.72 -23.43
N TYR A 466 10.76 -4.19 -24.12
CA TYR A 466 10.79 -4.08 -25.59
C TYR A 466 11.32 -5.39 -26.20
N PRO A 467 11.14 -5.63 -27.51
CA PRO A 467 11.75 -6.76 -28.19
C PRO A 467 13.28 -6.76 -28.07
N GLU A 468 13.84 -7.94 -27.80
CA GLU A 468 15.28 -8.12 -27.61
C GLU A 468 16.02 -7.86 -28.94
N GLY A 469 16.92 -6.89 -28.93
CA GLY A 469 17.69 -6.45 -30.10
C GLY A 469 17.21 -5.16 -30.78
N GLU A 470 16.01 -4.65 -30.48
CA GLU A 470 15.53 -3.37 -31.04
C GLU A 470 16.18 -2.14 -30.38
N LEU A 471 16.55 -2.25 -29.09
CA LEU A 471 17.31 -1.24 -28.37
C LEU A 471 18.77 -1.67 -28.24
N LYS A 472 19.71 -0.81 -28.68
CA LYS A 472 21.13 -0.99 -28.37
C LYS A 472 21.36 -0.67 -26.89
N PRO A 473 21.87 -1.60 -26.06
CA PRO A 473 22.20 -1.28 -24.68
C PRO A 473 23.35 -0.26 -24.63
N CYS A 474 23.22 0.77 -23.80
CA CYS A 474 24.30 1.69 -23.52
C CYS A 474 25.29 1.01 -22.56
N LEU A 475 26.29 0.32 -23.13
CA LEU A 475 27.29 -0.42 -22.36
C LEU A 475 28.18 0.53 -21.54
N LEU A 476 28.55 0.11 -20.33
CA LEU A 476 29.46 0.87 -19.48
C LEU A 476 30.84 0.98 -20.17
N GLY A 477 31.24 2.21 -20.51
CA GLY A 477 32.46 2.50 -21.27
C GLY A 477 32.27 2.65 -22.79
N ALA A 478 31.03 2.62 -23.30
CA ALA A 478 30.70 3.04 -24.66
C ALA A 478 30.16 4.50 -24.67
N ASP A 479 30.23 5.16 -25.83
CA ASP A 479 29.67 6.50 -26.01
C ASP A 479 28.15 6.51 -25.87
N MET A 480 27.64 7.25 -24.88
CA MET A 480 26.21 7.50 -24.70
C MET A 480 25.76 8.63 -25.62
N LYS A 481 24.64 8.43 -26.33
CA LYS A 481 23.97 9.48 -27.11
C LYS A 481 22.73 9.96 -26.36
N VAL A 482 22.55 11.27 -26.31
CA VAL A 482 21.36 11.94 -25.77
C VAL A 482 20.76 12.77 -26.90
N GLU A 483 19.49 12.55 -27.19
CA GLU A 483 18.72 13.28 -28.19
C GLU A 483 17.57 13.99 -27.46
N VAL A 484 17.48 15.31 -27.59
CA VAL A 484 16.44 16.13 -26.97
C VAL A 484 15.59 16.71 -28.08
N ALA A 485 14.35 16.24 -28.19
CA ALA A 485 13.39 16.69 -29.21
C ALA A 485 12.53 17.84 -28.68
N PHE A 486 12.46 18.94 -29.41
CA PHE A 486 11.65 20.11 -29.10
C PHE A 486 10.56 20.26 -30.15
N GLN A 487 9.31 20.42 -29.73
CA GLN A 487 8.15 20.54 -30.63
C GLN A 487 7.35 21.81 -30.33
N ASN A 488 7.13 22.64 -31.35
CA ASN A 488 6.41 23.90 -31.21
C ASN A 488 4.95 23.74 -31.67
N HIS A 489 4.04 23.59 -30.72
CA HIS A 489 2.59 23.53 -30.97
C HIS A 489 1.93 24.92 -31.12
N GLY A 490 2.71 26.00 -31.09
CA GLY A 490 2.25 27.38 -31.29
C GLY A 490 2.26 27.82 -32.76
N ASN A 491 1.56 28.93 -33.03
CA ASN A 491 1.46 29.53 -34.36
C ASN A 491 2.60 30.53 -34.67
N THR A 492 3.60 30.65 -33.79
CA THR A 492 4.71 31.61 -33.87
C THR A 492 6.05 30.88 -33.72
N PRO A 493 7.11 31.22 -34.50
CA PRO A 493 8.45 30.69 -34.28
C PRO A 493 8.90 30.95 -32.84
N THR A 494 9.59 29.99 -32.22
CA THR A 494 10.02 30.08 -30.82
C THR A 494 11.46 29.62 -30.70
N SER A 495 12.33 30.54 -30.28
CA SER A 495 13.70 30.26 -29.85
C SER A 495 13.68 29.76 -28.40
N VAL A 496 14.33 28.63 -28.14
CA VAL A 496 14.46 28.04 -26.79
C VAL A 496 15.94 27.99 -26.42
N GLU A 497 16.35 28.77 -25.43
CA GLU A 497 17.61 28.58 -24.73
C GLU A 497 17.47 27.38 -23.79
N ALA A 498 18.30 26.36 -23.97
CA ALA A 498 18.22 25.09 -23.25
C ALA A 498 19.56 24.77 -22.58
N HIS A 499 19.51 24.53 -21.27
CA HIS A 499 20.63 24.05 -20.46
C HIS A 499 20.44 22.56 -20.17
N MET A 500 21.43 21.73 -20.52
CA MET A 500 21.44 20.29 -20.23
C MET A 500 22.57 19.95 -19.26
N GLU A 501 22.22 19.76 -17.98
CA GLU A 501 23.08 19.10 -16.99
C GLU A 501 23.02 17.57 -17.19
N VAL A 502 24.19 16.93 -17.23
CA VAL A 502 24.36 15.48 -17.11
C VAL A 502 25.12 15.20 -15.82
N SER A 503 24.49 14.47 -14.90
CA SER A 503 25.03 14.07 -13.61
C SER A 503 24.89 12.56 -13.40
N THR A 504 25.94 11.93 -12.88
CA THR A 504 25.87 10.54 -12.41
C THR A 504 25.14 10.49 -11.07
N ILE A 505 24.18 9.58 -10.92
CA ILE A 505 23.38 9.42 -9.70
C ILE A 505 23.54 8.01 -9.14
N PHE A 506 23.47 7.89 -7.82
CA PHE A 506 23.21 6.61 -7.17
C PHE A 506 21.77 6.17 -7.46
N TYR A 507 21.50 4.86 -7.37
CA TYR A 507 20.15 4.30 -7.53
C TYR A 507 19.12 4.84 -6.52
N THR A 508 19.59 5.48 -5.44
CA THR A 508 18.80 6.20 -4.43
C THR A 508 18.34 7.59 -4.87
N GLY A 509 18.75 8.07 -6.05
CA GLY A 509 18.47 9.41 -6.57
C GLY A 509 19.44 10.50 -6.07
N ALA A 510 20.38 10.18 -5.19
CA ALA A 510 21.42 11.12 -4.78
C ALA A 510 22.47 11.29 -5.91
N ILE A 511 22.85 12.54 -6.21
CA ILE A 511 23.94 12.83 -7.16
C ILE A 511 25.25 12.27 -6.60
N ALA A 512 25.93 11.46 -7.41
CA ALA A 512 27.22 10.85 -7.08
C ALA A 512 28.38 11.75 -7.53
N ASN A 513 28.37 12.19 -8.79
CA ASN A 513 29.23 13.22 -9.36
C ASN A 513 28.53 13.91 -10.53
N HIS A 514 28.73 15.21 -10.66
CA HIS A 514 28.46 15.94 -11.90
C HIS A 514 29.37 15.42 -13.04
N PHE A 515 28.88 15.45 -14.28
CA PHE A 515 29.63 14.91 -15.44
C PHE A 515 29.83 15.93 -16.56
N LYS A 516 28.78 16.61 -17.03
CA LYS A 516 28.88 17.63 -18.08
C LYS A 516 27.66 18.56 -18.11
N ASP A 517 27.90 19.84 -18.30
CA ASP A 517 26.88 20.81 -18.75
C ASP A 517 26.96 21.08 -20.25
N GLN A 518 25.84 21.39 -20.87
CA GLN A 518 25.76 21.82 -22.26
C GLN A 518 24.59 22.81 -22.46
N ASP A 519 24.92 24.08 -22.63
CA ASP A 519 23.99 25.08 -23.17
C ASP A 519 23.89 24.95 -24.71
N PHE A 520 22.70 25.19 -25.24
CA PHE A 520 22.42 25.34 -26.67
C PHE A 520 21.11 26.12 -26.90
N VAL A 521 20.91 26.64 -28.12
CA VAL A 521 19.70 27.38 -28.51
C VAL A 521 19.03 26.66 -29.68
N VAL A 522 17.70 26.57 -29.67
CA VAL A 522 16.89 25.86 -30.68
C VAL A 522 15.80 26.76 -31.25
N ASP A 523 15.84 27.03 -32.55
CA ASP A 523 14.86 27.88 -33.25
C ASP A 523 13.76 27.04 -33.91
N ILE A 524 12.62 26.88 -33.23
CA ILE A 524 11.57 25.93 -33.63
C ILE A 524 10.44 26.64 -34.37
N GLN A 525 10.20 26.28 -35.63
CA GLN A 525 9.15 26.85 -36.46
C GLN A 525 7.72 26.43 -36.03
N PRO A 526 6.66 27.19 -36.36
CA PRO A 526 5.27 26.85 -36.02
C PRO A 526 4.87 25.46 -36.51
N GLY A 527 4.35 24.60 -35.63
CA GLY A 527 4.02 23.21 -35.91
C GLY A 527 5.22 22.29 -36.18
N GLY A 528 6.45 22.83 -36.11
CA GLY A 528 7.70 22.12 -36.37
C GLY A 528 8.21 21.31 -35.16
N SER A 529 9.19 20.47 -35.43
CA SER A 529 9.97 19.74 -34.44
C SER A 529 11.44 19.83 -34.80
N GLU A 530 12.30 20.10 -33.81
CA GLU A 530 13.75 20.18 -33.96
C GLU A 530 14.45 19.25 -32.96
N CYS A 531 15.54 18.63 -33.41
CA CYS A 531 16.31 17.65 -32.65
C CYS A 531 17.81 17.99 -32.72
N PRO A 532 18.29 18.99 -31.96
CA PRO A 532 19.69 19.39 -31.95
C PRO A 532 20.61 18.23 -31.56
N TYR A 533 21.61 17.96 -32.39
CA TYR A 533 22.63 16.94 -32.14
C TYR A 533 23.72 17.46 -31.20
N VAL A 534 23.93 16.80 -30.07
CA VAL A 534 25.05 17.07 -29.15
C VAL A 534 26.21 16.13 -29.47
N PRO A 535 27.37 16.62 -29.98
CA PRO A 535 28.45 15.73 -30.41
C PRO A 535 29.15 15.00 -29.24
N SER A 536 29.24 13.67 -29.36
CA SER A 536 30.09 12.83 -28.51
C SER A 536 31.55 12.95 -28.94
N ASN A 537 32.35 13.67 -28.16
CA ASN A 537 33.82 13.70 -28.25
C ASN A 537 34.41 13.57 -26.84
N LEU A 538 35.54 12.87 -26.74
CA LEU A 538 36.37 12.67 -25.54
C LEU A 538 35.83 11.70 -24.46
N ILE A 539 36.08 10.40 -24.67
CA ILE A 539 36.47 9.49 -23.59
C ILE A 539 37.98 9.18 -23.71
N PRO A 540 38.87 9.95 -23.06
CA PRO A 540 40.15 9.43 -22.63
C PRO A 540 39.92 8.40 -21.51
N SER A 541 40.72 7.35 -21.43
CA SER A 541 40.58 6.33 -20.39
C SER A 541 40.78 6.94 -19.00
N CYS A 542 39.69 7.04 -18.22
CA CYS A 542 39.75 7.52 -16.84
C CYS A 542 40.46 6.48 -15.95
N SER A 543 41.75 6.65 -15.74
CA SER A 543 42.51 5.92 -14.74
C SER A 543 42.05 6.36 -13.34
N VAL A 544 41.41 5.45 -12.61
CA VAL A 544 40.99 5.68 -11.22
C VAL A 544 42.21 6.10 -10.38
N PRO A 545 42.26 7.30 -9.79
CA PRO A 545 43.34 7.70 -8.91
C PRO A 545 43.31 6.82 -7.66
N SER A 546 44.37 6.05 -7.43
CA SER A 546 44.51 5.13 -6.30
C SER A 546 44.84 5.85 -4.99
N ASN A 547 43.99 6.81 -4.61
CA ASN A 547 44.03 7.53 -3.34
C ASN A 547 43.50 6.66 -2.17
N LEU A 548 44.14 5.49 -1.99
CA LEU A 548 44.24 4.88 -0.68
C LEU A 548 45.03 5.82 0.23
N VAL A 549 44.54 5.97 1.46
CA VAL A 549 45.05 6.82 2.55
C VAL A 549 46.58 6.99 2.52
N GLN A 550 47.07 8.15 2.07
CA GLN A 550 48.44 8.58 2.36
C GLN A 550 48.50 9.09 3.80
N SER A 551 48.96 8.23 4.71
CA SER A 551 49.34 8.66 6.05
C SER A 551 50.57 9.57 5.99
N GLN A 552 50.46 10.79 6.50
CA GLN A 552 51.63 11.66 6.67
C GLN A 552 52.56 11.07 7.73
N SER A 553 53.82 10.86 7.36
CA SER A 553 54.85 10.31 8.24
C SER A 553 55.50 11.43 9.07
N SER A 554 55.51 11.25 10.39
CA SER A 554 56.39 12.00 11.30
C SER A 554 57.60 11.12 11.67
N PRO A 555 58.84 11.66 11.70
CA PRO A 555 60.02 10.86 12.00
C PRO A 555 60.07 10.48 13.48
N ILE A 556 60.22 9.19 13.77
CA ILE A 556 60.45 8.66 15.12
C ILE A 556 61.85 8.02 15.16
N SER A 557 62.61 8.33 16.21
CA SER A 557 64.00 7.85 16.39
C SER A 557 64.06 6.34 16.65
N SER A 558 65.15 5.71 16.22
CA SER A 558 65.35 4.27 16.28
C SER A 558 65.99 3.79 17.59
N HIS A 559 65.37 2.79 18.23
CA HIS A 559 66.04 1.91 19.19
C HIS A 559 65.59 0.45 18.96
N PRO A 560 66.51 -0.54 19.04
CA PRO A 560 66.20 -1.93 18.71
C PRO A 560 65.70 -2.74 19.92
N VAL A 561 64.85 -3.73 19.67
CA VAL A 561 64.52 -4.81 20.62
C VAL A 561 64.61 -6.15 19.88
N THR A 562 65.11 -7.17 20.58
CA THR A 562 65.58 -8.45 20.01
C THR A 562 64.48 -9.49 19.77
N SER A 563 64.75 -10.43 18.87
CA SER A 563 63.91 -11.58 18.55
C SER A 563 64.05 -12.74 19.55
N LEU A 564 62.99 -13.54 19.69
CA LEU A 564 63.02 -14.90 20.25
C LEU A 564 62.14 -15.84 19.40
N PRO A 565 62.47 -17.15 19.31
CA PRO A 565 61.87 -18.06 18.32
C PRO A 565 60.66 -18.86 18.83
N VAL A 566 59.84 -19.36 17.90
CA VAL A 566 58.70 -20.25 18.15
C VAL A 566 59.12 -21.72 18.02
N LEU A 567 58.66 -22.58 18.94
CA LEU A 567 58.81 -24.04 18.90
C LEU A 567 57.43 -24.72 18.84
N PRO A 568 57.19 -25.71 17.96
CA PRO A 568 55.89 -26.39 17.84
C PRO A 568 55.87 -27.78 18.51
N HIS A 569 54.75 -28.13 19.16
CA HIS A 569 54.43 -29.52 19.53
C HIS A 569 52.94 -29.86 19.30
N PRO A 570 52.58 -31.12 18.95
CA PRO A 570 51.23 -31.51 18.50
C PRO A 570 50.44 -32.33 19.55
N ILE A 571 49.10 -32.31 19.47
CA ILE A 571 48.20 -33.23 20.19
C ILE A 571 47.07 -33.72 19.27
N HIS A 572 46.56 -34.92 19.54
CA HIS A 572 45.64 -35.72 18.71
C HIS A 572 44.16 -35.32 18.74
N SER A 573 43.41 -35.86 17.78
CA SER A 573 41.94 -35.87 17.71
C SER A 573 41.27 -36.77 18.75
N ILE A 574 40.06 -36.40 19.23
CA ILE A 574 39.00 -37.36 19.65
C ILE A 574 37.59 -36.72 19.64
N VAL A 575 36.62 -37.62 19.42
CA VAL A 575 35.14 -37.60 19.41
C VAL A 575 34.40 -36.51 20.23
N ALA A 576 33.21 -36.10 19.76
CA ALA A 576 32.31 -35.14 20.38
C ALA A 576 31.15 -35.76 21.19
N TYR A 577 30.60 -35.02 22.17
CA TYR A 577 29.25 -35.14 22.74
C TYR A 577 28.82 -33.80 23.44
N PRO A 578 27.58 -33.59 23.94
CA PRO A 578 26.91 -32.28 23.85
C PRO A 578 27.12 -31.32 25.03
N ILE A 579 26.85 -30.04 24.78
CA ILE A 579 26.92 -28.94 25.77
C ILE A 579 25.54 -28.72 26.42
N PRO A 580 25.41 -28.76 27.76
CA PRO A 580 24.18 -28.38 28.47
C PRO A 580 23.97 -26.86 28.50
N SER A 581 22.71 -26.41 28.43
CA SER A 581 22.32 -25.00 28.46
C SER A 581 22.01 -24.49 29.87
N HIS A 582 22.80 -23.54 30.37
CA HIS A 582 22.52 -22.79 31.61
C HIS A 582 22.82 -21.28 31.45
N PRO A 583 22.19 -20.40 32.25
CA PRO A 583 21.88 -19.04 31.83
C PRO A 583 23.01 -18.03 32.04
N VAL A 584 23.03 -17.00 31.18
CA VAL A 584 23.92 -15.83 31.30
C VAL A 584 23.40 -14.88 32.40
N PRO A 585 24.21 -14.51 33.40
CA PRO A 585 23.84 -13.49 34.38
C PRO A 585 23.78 -12.09 33.77
N SER A 586 22.76 -11.31 34.11
CA SER A 586 22.65 -9.91 33.71
C SER A 586 23.38 -8.99 34.70
N HIS A 587 24.32 -8.20 34.20
CA HIS A 587 24.95 -7.10 34.93
C HIS A 587 24.65 -5.75 34.25
N PRO A 588 24.36 -4.68 35.01
CA PRO A 588 23.97 -3.39 34.45
C PRO A 588 25.19 -2.61 33.94
N VAL A 589 25.10 -2.08 32.72
CA VAL A 589 26.07 -1.11 32.20
C VAL A 589 25.57 0.31 32.51
N LEU A 590 26.40 1.09 33.19
CA LEU A 590 26.10 2.46 33.59
C LEU A 590 26.23 3.45 32.41
N SER A 591 25.44 4.52 32.46
CA SER A 591 25.49 5.61 31.48
C SER A 591 26.72 6.50 31.67
N CYS A 592 27.47 6.74 30.59
CA CYS A 592 28.49 7.80 30.52
C CYS A 592 27.97 9.00 29.73
N PRO A 593 28.29 10.25 30.14
CA PRO A 593 27.75 11.46 29.50
C PRO A 593 28.53 11.86 28.24
N THR A 594 27.83 12.41 27.25
CA THR A 594 28.43 13.02 26.05
C THR A 594 28.93 14.43 26.34
N GLN A 595 30.20 14.72 26.04
CA GLN A 595 30.74 16.08 26.06
C GLN A 595 30.47 16.80 24.74
N SER A 596 29.93 18.01 24.82
CA SER A 596 29.69 18.90 23.68
C SER A 596 30.87 19.86 23.47
N SER A 597 31.19 20.19 22.21
CA SER A 597 32.07 21.31 21.85
C SER A 597 31.65 21.92 20.49
N PRO A 598 32.00 23.18 20.20
CA PRO A 598 31.08 24.08 19.51
C PRO A 598 31.26 24.17 17.98
N VAL A 599 30.15 24.52 17.30
CA VAL A 599 30.15 24.96 15.90
C VAL A 599 30.47 26.46 15.86
N GLN A 600 31.42 26.87 15.02
CA GLN A 600 31.71 28.28 14.74
C GLN A 600 31.02 28.73 13.45
N TYR A 601 30.47 29.95 13.46
CA TYR A 601 30.00 30.66 12.27
C TYR A 601 31.12 31.55 11.70
N ILE A 602 31.33 31.51 10.38
CA ILE A 602 32.03 32.55 9.61
C ILE A 602 31.18 32.86 8.36
N SER A 603 31.28 34.09 7.85
CA SER A 603 30.29 34.76 7.00
C SER A 603 30.83 35.19 5.62
N CYS A 604 30.00 35.95 4.88
CA CYS A 604 30.28 36.70 3.65
C CYS A 604 30.26 35.88 2.33
N SER A 605 29.81 36.43 1.19
CA SER A 605 29.10 37.71 0.95
C SER A 605 28.44 37.72 -0.44
N VAL A 606 27.31 38.41 -0.59
CA VAL A 606 26.63 38.63 -1.88
C VAL A 606 26.83 40.09 -2.32
N ALA A 607 27.11 40.32 -3.60
CA ALA A 607 27.22 41.64 -4.24
C ALA A 607 26.18 41.79 -5.38
N SER A 608 25.91 43.03 -5.80
CA SER A 608 24.62 43.40 -6.40
C SER A 608 24.59 43.58 -7.93
N SER A 609 23.43 43.19 -8.49
CA SER A 609 22.61 43.77 -9.57
C SER A 609 23.09 44.99 -10.37
N PRO A 610 22.62 45.17 -11.63
CA PRO A 610 21.39 45.96 -11.82
C PRO A 610 20.39 45.44 -12.88
N ILE A 611 19.13 45.87 -12.77
CA ILE A 611 18.05 45.73 -13.77
C ILE A 611 17.34 47.08 -13.94
N PRO A 612 17.09 47.54 -15.18
CA PRO A 612 15.95 48.42 -15.46
C PRO A 612 15.24 48.14 -16.82
N PRO A 613 14.02 48.65 -17.07
CA PRO A 613 12.92 48.97 -16.15
C PRO A 613 11.57 48.34 -16.60
N VAL A 614 10.48 48.56 -15.85
CA VAL A 614 9.13 48.01 -16.09
C VAL A 614 8.07 49.10 -16.30
N LEU A 615 7.15 48.90 -17.24
CA LEU A 615 5.80 49.52 -17.34
C LEU A 615 4.84 48.50 -18.01
N SER A 616 3.56 48.36 -17.65
CA SER A 616 2.81 48.87 -16.48
C SER A 616 1.49 48.10 -16.26
N ASN A 617 1.05 47.97 -15.00
CA ASN A 617 -0.17 47.27 -14.55
C ASN A 617 -1.48 48.10 -14.73
N PRO A 618 -2.70 47.51 -14.63
CA PRO A 618 -3.35 47.14 -13.34
C PRO A 618 -3.91 45.69 -13.33
N VAL A 619 -3.96 44.86 -12.27
CA VAL A 619 -3.84 44.92 -10.78
C VAL A 619 -5.07 45.39 -9.99
N GLN A 620 -5.67 44.44 -9.25
CA GLN A 620 -6.45 44.46 -7.98
C GLN A 620 -7.65 43.49 -8.06
N SER A 621 -8.17 42.87 -6.99
CA SER A 621 -7.66 42.52 -5.63
C SER A 621 -8.71 41.56 -4.98
N VAL A 622 -8.53 40.86 -3.86
CA VAL A 622 -7.43 40.72 -2.86
C VAL A 622 -7.17 39.18 -2.69
N LEU A 623 -6.79 38.49 -1.58
CA LEU A 623 -6.45 38.74 -0.17
C LEU A 623 -5.52 37.60 0.31
N SER A 624 -4.55 37.85 1.20
CA SER A 624 -3.73 36.80 1.83
C SER A 624 -3.30 37.16 3.27
N CYS A 625 -3.71 36.32 4.23
CA CYS A 625 -3.43 36.38 5.68
C CYS A 625 -3.71 34.99 6.28
N SER A 626 -3.05 34.44 7.29
CA SER A 626 -1.74 34.74 7.91
C SER A 626 -1.28 33.46 8.63
N ILE A 627 0.00 33.05 8.50
CA ILE A 627 0.57 32.01 9.36
C ILE A 627 1.25 32.70 10.55
N LEU A 628 0.59 32.71 11.71
CA LEU A 628 1.23 33.10 12.96
C LEU A 628 2.17 31.99 13.44
N SER A 629 3.42 32.36 13.73
CA SER A 629 4.35 31.55 14.50
C SER A 629 3.99 31.61 15.99
N CYS A 630 3.14 30.69 16.44
CA CYS A 630 2.88 30.50 17.87
C CYS A 630 4.07 29.76 18.56
N PRO A 631 4.51 30.19 19.75
CA PRO A 631 5.68 29.61 20.41
C PRO A 631 5.41 28.22 20.99
N VAL A 632 6.45 27.38 21.02
CA VAL A 632 6.42 26.07 21.71
C VAL A 632 6.50 26.31 23.22
N LEU A 633 5.34 26.37 23.88
CA LEU A 633 5.24 26.35 25.33
C LEU A 633 5.56 24.95 25.88
N SER A 634 6.67 24.83 26.60
CA SER A 634 7.06 23.61 27.32
C SER A 634 6.24 23.44 28.60
N SER A 635 5.20 22.60 28.53
CA SER A 635 4.44 22.17 29.70
C SER A 635 4.98 20.83 30.24
N PRO A 636 5.23 20.69 31.56
CA PRO A 636 5.80 19.47 32.13
C PRO A 636 4.80 18.31 32.16
N VAL A 637 5.29 17.09 31.95
CA VAL A 637 4.50 15.84 32.08
C VAL A 637 4.33 15.49 33.56
N PRO A 638 3.09 15.36 34.08
CA PRO A 638 2.86 14.89 35.45
C PRO A 638 3.17 13.40 35.59
N SER A 639 4.06 13.03 36.51
CA SER A 639 4.37 11.63 36.82
C SER A 639 3.32 11.04 37.78
N HIS A 640 2.39 10.25 37.26
CA HIS A 640 1.45 9.48 38.09
C HIS A 640 2.08 8.17 38.59
N PRO A 641 2.10 7.90 39.92
CA PRO A 641 2.69 6.68 40.46
C PRO A 641 1.78 5.46 40.22
N VAL A 642 2.33 4.40 39.63
CA VAL A 642 1.62 3.14 39.42
C VAL A 642 1.41 2.42 40.76
N ARG A 643 0.18 2.41 41.25
CA ARG A 643 -0.21 1.55 42.39
C ARG A 643 -0.29 0.09 41.95
N SER A 644 0.64 -0.73 42.43
CA SER A 644 0.53 -2.18 42.34
C SER A 644 -0.70 -2.68 43.10
N ARG A 645 -1.41 -3.65 42.51
CA ARG A 645 -2.40 -4.50 43.20
C ARG A 645 -1.95 -5.96 43.03
N PRO A 646 -1.92 -6.77 44.11
CA PRO A 646 -1.59 -8.19 43.99
C PRO A 646 -2.73 -8.96 43.31
N VAL A 647 -2.37 -9.96 42.50
CA VAL A 647 -3.30 -10.92 41.92
C VAL A 647 -3.34 -12.17 42.81
N PRO A 648 -4.50 -12.69 43.24
CA PRO A 648 -4.58 -13.92 44.01
C PRO A 648 -4.12 -15.15 43.22
N SER A 649 -3.36 -16.04 43.86
CA SER A 649 -2.94 -17.32 43.28
C SER A 649 -4.05 -18.37 43.36
N CYS A 650 -4.55 -18.86 42.22
CA CYS A 650 -5.39 -20.07 42.16
C CYS A 650 -4.53 -21.32 41.98
N SER A 651 -4.76 -22.33 42.82
CA SER A 651 -4.08 -23.63 42.75
C SER A 651 -4.70 -24.55 41.70
N ILE A 652 -3.87 -25.21 40.88
CA ILE A 652 -4.31 -26.22 39.90
C ILE A 652 -4.29 -27.61 40.56
N PRO A 653 -5.41 -28.34 40.63
CA PRO A 653 -5.43 -29.72 41.10
C PRO A 653 -4.96 -30.68 40.00
N SER A 654 -3.94 -31.47 40.29
CA SER A 654 -3.44 -32.52 39.39
C SER A 654 -4.38 -33.73 39.31
N ARG A 655 -4.50 -34.34 38.12
CA ARG A 655 -5.05 -35.71 37.95
C ARG A 655 -4.10 -36.56 37.09
N PRO A 656 -4.08 -37.90 37.25
CA PRO A 656 -3.08 -38.76 36.63
C PRO A 656 -3.41 -39.11 35.18
N VAL A 657 -2.37 -39.44 34.40
CA VAL A 657 -2.51 -40.08 33.09
C VAL A 657 -2.78 -41.58 33.30
N LEU A 658 -3.78 -42.12 32.59
CA LEU A 658 -3.98 -43.57 32.45
C LEU A 658 -3.53 -44.00 31.05
N SER A 659 -2.71 -45.05 31.00
CA SER A 659 -2.23 -45.69 29.77
C SER A 659 -3.15 -46.84 29.37
N SER A 660 -3.52 -46.93 28.09
CA SER A 660 -4.22 -48.09 27.52
C SER A 660 -3.53 -48.57 26.25
N LEU A 661 -2.95 -49.77 26.31
CA LEU A 661 -2.56 -50.59 25.15
C LEU A 661 -3.78 -51.31 24.59
N PHE A 662 -3.84 -51.49 23.27
CA PHE A 662 -4.51 -52.52 22.43
C PHE A 662 -4.35 -51.97 20.98
N VAL A 663 -3.76 -52.63 19.96
CA VAL A 663 -3.97 -53.99 19.40
C VAL A 663 -5.44 -54.12 18.99
N ASP A 664 -5.82 -54.01 17.72
CA ASP A 664 -5.23 -54.66 16.52
C ASP A 664 -4.63 -53.71 15.45
#